data_AF-A0AAW9QJV3-F1
#
_entry.id   AF-A0AAW9QJV3-F1
#
_cell.length_a   1.000
_cell.length_b   1.000
_cell.length_c   1.000
_cell.angle_alpha   90.00
_cell.angle_beta   90.00
_cell.angle_gamma   90.00
#
_symmetry.space_group_name_H-M   'P 1'
#
loop_
_entity.id
_entity.type
_entity.pdbx_description
1 polymer ?
#
loop_
_entity_poly.entity_id
_entity_poly.type
_entity_poly.pdbx_seq_one_letter_code
_entity_poly.pdbx_strand_id
1 'polypeptide(L)'
;MKQRFPVALVMTAIAAACTATAFAQSPTVPAGKDWPHITGNLGAQGYTSLTQINKSNIGNLGPAWQTNLASEPITSPAAAPGTTNTGGQSTPIVVNGVMYVNPPGGGVVALNAATGAVKWKWVPSATLNGYGPTSTQRGVSVGEGKVYTTASGNRVVALDQETGAVVWAVQPTDTTGTALSGIAKVPPRYHDGLIIMGTNDNARGAAFALKASDGSTAWVFYSTYPHGTSFTDVNGTTFDAGDTFTTKDTPNDTPNECYRTAGAAPWQQGSIDPELGMLYVAFGNVRSCGGSQNGAGRPGDNLFGSSVVALDYKTGAYKWHFQSVRHDIWDMDNVLTPTLADVQIGGETKKVIFYGSKSAHQFTLDRATGKPVLPIEYRAIGGDSRNNPAPTQPFPLQSIYSEQCMVLQNLGSEVPGHPNRLAPNWNGYQAEPDPANPGQMKLVYRSPNYLSDQEPFLVGPPRKGCLYEGSYDGFVYVYPPSQNGGNDMTVTTMSPKLNMRYVGLSYMPGGHPLQQGGNGLRMIGGYQTGAILGVNNSTGQVVWYEPLKYDLSRQHNPLVTATDLLFHTQMDGWLVGRDAATGKELWRFQMGAPSQTGTISYEVNGEQYIATTNMAGGQPYSQGGNGQSVWAFKIGGKAKYYTGTRADPVYVTGGSEAPAPLPIPNWRRPTDNAAAGIVPDNEVWMARSNGTATSTPDSVATASMIPSQRRVPVGTTVTFRNPGIETFPNSPNQKEHCATQFFEGKFNFRLQPGQTAQYKFDREGEYYYNDCTDPRPVGRIIVTLDAVEQPGALQFVPNVLNLRPANGVFTSVQGLVTATFKLPAGYVLDGMDSVKLKTPLTNELFTPVQAKATSDGKSLVLSFDKALIDSNIPVGDAVPLIVTANFMHEGVQKKLTSTANVRVVK
;
A
#
# COMPACT_ATOMS: atom_id res chain seq x y z
N MET A 1 -70.51 -33.49 61.11
CA MET A 1 -71.48 -33.80 60.03
C MET A 1 -71.01 -33.10 58.77
N LYS A 2 -71.02 -33.79 57.62
CA LYS A 2 -70.83 -33.29 56.23
C LYS A 2 -69.40 -32.83 55.87
N GLN A 3 -68.64 -33.61 55.10
CA GLN A 3 -68.71 -33.96 53.66
C GLN A 3 -68.17 -32.87 52.72
N ARG A 4 -67.27 -33.37 51.86
CA ARG A 4 -66.40 -32.74 50.85
C ARG A 4 -67.17 -32.10 49.69
N PHE A 5 -66.55 -31.13 49.00
CA PHE A 5 -66.48 -31.01 47.53
C PHE A 5 -65.18 -30.28 47.11
N PRO A 6 -64.64 -30.51 45.89
CA PRO A 6 -63.26 -30.15 45.50
C PRO A 6 -63.18 -28.78 44.81
N VAL A 7 -62.04 -28.10 44.97
CA VAL A 7 -61.73 -26.83 44.27
C VAL A 7 -60.78 -27.13 43.12
N ALA A 8 -61.18 -26.73 41.91
CA ALA A 8 -60.37 -26.75 40.69
C ALA A 8 -59.34 -25.62 40.72
N LEU A 9 -58.09 -25.96 40.36
CA LEU A 9 -56.97 -25.04 40.26
C LEU A 9 -57.00 -24.36 38.88
N VAL A 10 -57.22 -23.04 38.84
CA VAL A 10 -57.04 -22.21 37.64
C VAL A 10 -55.59 -21.71 37.63
N MET A 11 -54.82 -22.09 36.61
CA MET A 11 -53.49 -21.53 36.34
C MET A 11 -53.62 -20.10 35.79
N THR A 12 -53.01 -19.14 36.48
CA THR A 12 -52.82 -17.78 35.98
C THR A 12 -51.46 -17.68 35.30
N ALA A 13 -51.43 -17.34 34.01
CA ALA A 13 -50.21 -17.09 33.26
C ALA A 13 -49.61 -15.73 33.65
N ILE A 14 -48.35 -15.72 34.10
CA ILE A 14 -47.55 -14.50 34.27
C ILE A 14 -46.70 -14.32 33.02
N ALA A 15 -47.01 -13.29 32.24
CA ALA A 15 -46.16 -12.81 31.16
C ALA A 15 -45.00 -11.99 31.78
N ALA A 16 -43.79 -12.53 31.76
CA ALA A 16 -42.59 -11.79 32.11
C ALA A 16 -42.16 -10.93 30.91
N ALA A 17 -42.34 -9.62 31.03
CA ALA A 17 -41.73 -8.65 30.13
C ALA A 17 -40.21 -8.62 30.40
N CYS A 18 -39.44 -9.22 29.49
CA CYS A 18 -37.98 -9.15 29.51
C CYS A 18 -37.55 -7.84 28.83
N THR A 19 -37.40 -6.76 29.61
CA THR A 19 -36.74 -5.54 29.14
C THR A 19 -35.25 -5.82 29.00
N ALA A 20 -34.78 -5.98 27.77
CA ALA A 20 -33.36 -6.00 27.45
C ALA A 20 -32.79 -4.59 27.66
N THR A 21 -32.17 -4.34 28.82
CA THR A 21 -31.19 -3.26 28.95
C THR A 21 -29.99 -3.63 28.09
N ALA A 22 -29.90 -3.03 26.90
CA ALA A 22 -28.71 -3.12 26.05
C ALA A 22 -27.54 -2.46 26.79
N PHE A 23 -26.68 -3.25 27.41
CA PHE A 23 -25.35 -2.78 27.80
C PHE A 23 -24.64 -2.33 26.51
N ALA A 24 -24.25 -1.06 26.44
CA ALA A 24 -23.47 -0.54 25.32
C ALA A 24 -22.22 -1.42 25.15
N GLN A 25 -22.06 -2.04 24.00
CA GLN A 25 -20.91 -2.91 23.73
C GLN A 25 -19.65 -2.06 23.77
N SER A 26 -18.71 -2.39 24.67
CA SER A 26 -17.42 -1.69 24.77
C SER A 26 -16.70 -1.72 23.41
N PRO A 27 -16.05 -0.62 22.98
CA PRO A 27 -15.45 -0.56 21.65
C PRO A 27 -14.29 -1.53 21.44
N THR A 28 -13.71 -2.02 22.54
CA THR A 28 -12.54 -2.91 22.59
C THR A 28 -12.91 -4.38 22.79
N VAL A 29 -14.21 -4.75 22.73
CA VAL A 29 -14.60 -6.17 22.74
C VAL A 29 -13.98 -6.85 21.52
N PRO A 30 -13.13 -7.89 21.70
CA PRO A 30 -12.54 -8.62 20.60
C PRO A 30 -13.57 -9.22 19.65
N ALA A 31 -13.22 -9.36 18.37
CA ALA A 31 -13.97 -10.24 17.49
C ALA A 31 -13.90 -11.69 18.03
N GLY A 32 -14.92 -12.47 17.74
CA GLY A 32 -15.07 -13.84 18.25
C GLY A 32 -15.57 -14.74 17.14
N LYS A 33 -16.72 -15.37 17.37
CA LYS A 33 -17.41 -16.18 16.35
C LYS A 33 -17.66 -15.41 15.05
N ASP A 34 -18.05 -14.14 15.19
CA ASP A 34 -18.27 -13.23 14.08
C ASP A 34 -17.11 -12.23 13.92
N TRP A 35 -17.01 -11.67 12.72
CA TRP A 35 -16.14 -10.55 12.36
C TRP A 35 -17.01 -9.41 11.77
N PRO A 36 -17.70 -8.64 12.63
CA PRO A 36 -18.82 -7.78 12.21
C PRO A 36 -18.42 -6.50 11.45
N HIS A 37 -17.16 -6.08 11.56
CA HIS A 37 -16.64 -4.88 10.90
C HIS A 37 -15.36 -5.21 10.16
N ILE A 38 -15.03 -4.45 9.12
CA ILE A 38 -13.79 -4.65 8.34
C ILE A 38 -12.52 -4.59 9.19
N THR A 39 -12.58 -3.95 10.36
CA THR A 39 -11.48 -3.84 11.34
C THR A 39 -11.72 -4.66 12.62
N GLY A 40 -12.62 -5.64 12.57
CA GLY A 40 -12.94 -6.57 13.65
C GLY A 40 -14.00 -6.03 14.61
N ASN A 41 -13.76 -4.87 15.23
CA ASN A 41 -14.66 -4.26 16.22
C ASN A 41 -14.82 -2.75 16.01
N LEU A 42 -15.65 -2.11 16.86
CA LEU A 42 -15.91 -0.68 16.79
C LEU A 42 -14.65 0.18 17.02
N GLY A 43 -13.72 -0.31 17.85
CA GLY A 43 -12.42 0.31 18.10
C GLY A 43 -11.33 -0.01 17.07
N ALA A 44 -11.63 -0.76 16.01
CA ALA A 44 -10.72 -1.08 14.91
C ALA A 44 -9.41 -1.79 15.31
N GLN A 45 -9.47 -2.74 16.24
CA GLN A 45 -8.27 -3.38 16.78
C GLN A 45 -7.68 -4.49 15.90
N GLY A 46 -8.43 -5.03 14.92
CA GLY A 46 -7.97 -6.16 14.11
C GLY A 46 -7.63 -7.41 14.94
N TYR A 47 -8.27 -7.59 16.10
CA TYR A 47 -7.95 -8.63 17.09
C TYR A 47 -9.11 -9.62 17.27
N THR A 48 -8.81 -10.92 17.29
CA THR A 48 -9.76 -11.98 17.64
C THR A 48 -9.41 -12.66 18.97
N SER A 49 -10.46 -13.01 19.71
CA SER A 49 -10.41 -13.82 20.92
C SER A 49 -10.29 -15.33 20.66
N LEU A 50 -10.46 -15.77 19.40
CA LEU A 50 -10.40 -17.19 19.04
C LEU A 50 -8.99 -17.77 19.19
N THR A 51 -8.90 -19.05 19.57
CA THR A 51 -7.65 -19.70 20.01
C THR A 51 -7.36 -21.07 19.39
N GLN A 52 -8.25 -21.59 18.54
CA GLN A 52 -8.09 -22.94 17.97
C GLN A 52 -6.86 -23.02 17.05
N ILE A 53 -6.58 -21.97 16.28
CA ILE A 53 -5.35 -21.81 15.49
C ILE A 53 -4.30 -21.14 16.37
N ASN A 54 -3.14 -21.76 16.55
CA ASN A 54 -2.07 -21.29 17.44
C ASN A 54 -0.68 -21.72 16.94
N LYS A 55 0.38 -21.28 17.62
CA LYS A 55 1.77 -21.53 17.23
C LYS A 55 2.13 -23.03 17.12
N SER A 56 1.48 -23.90 17.89
CA SER A 56 1.78 -25.34 17.87
C SER A 56 1.18 -26.08 16.67
N ASN A 57 0.12 -25.52 16.07
CA ASN A 57 -0.63 -26.19 15.00
C ASN A 57 -0.73 -25.38 13.70
N ILE A 58 -0.23 -24.14 13.64
CA ILE A 58 -0.28 -23.29 12.45
C ILE A 58 0.36 -23.96 11.22
N GLY A 59 1.36 -24.84 11.40
CA GLY A 59 1.93 -25.64 10.31
C GLY A 59 0.94 -26.60 9.61
N ASN A 60 -0.21 -26.87 10.23
CA ASN A 60 -1.30 -27.66 9.66
C ASN A 60 -2.45 -26.80 9.11
N LEU A 61 -2.29 -25.48 9.06
CA LEU A 61 -3.27 -24.58 8.46
C LEU A 61 -3.26 -24.77 6.93
N GLY A 62 -4.43 -25.03 6.36
CA GLY A 62 -4.60 -25.24 4.92
C GLY A 62 -5.96 -24.69 4.45
N PRO A 63 -6.16 -24.51 3.14
CA PRO A 63 -7.39 -23.93 2.63
C PRO A 63 -8.57 -24.86 2.90
N ALA A 64 -9.61 -24.32 3.52
CA ALA A 64 -10.90 -24.98 3.69
C ALA A 64 -11.72 -24.89 2.40
N TRP A 65 -11.64 -23.74 1.73
CA TRP A 65 -12.29 -23.45 0.46
C TRP A 65 -11.69 -22.19 -0.17
N GLN A 66 -11.88 -22.05 -1.49
CA GLN A 66 -11.75 -20.77 -2.19
C GLN A 66 -13.00 -20.54 -3.05
N THR A 67 -13.28 -19.28 -3.39
CA THR A 67 -14.36 -18.90 -4.30
C THR A 67 -13.89 -17.77 -5.21
N ASN A 68 -14.00 -17.95 -6.53
CA ASN A 68 -13.69 -16.91 -7.52
C ASN A 68 -14.92 -16.02 -7.74
N LEU A 69 -14.95 -14.85 -7.10
CA LEU A 69 -16.10 -13.97 -7.04
C LEU A 69 -16.56 -13.47 -8.41
N ALA A 70 -15.65 -13.30 -9.37
CA ALA A 70 -15.98 -12.81 -10.70
C ALA A 70 -16.69 -13.88 -11.53
N SER A 71 -16.23 -15.13 -11.44
CA SER A 71 -16.79 -16.26 -12.20
C SER A 71 -18.18 -16.71 -11.73
N GLU A 72 -18.51 -16.47 -10.45
CA GLU A 72 -19.81 -16.90 -9.90
C GLU A 72 -20.99 -16.14 -10.53
N PRO A 73 -22.12 -16.82 -10.80
CA PRO A 73 -23.27 -16.24 -11.49
C PRO A 73 -23.96 -15.14 -10.64
N ILE A 74 -24.53 -14.13 -11.30
CA ILE A 74 -25.36 -13.11 -10.65
C ILE A 74 -26.72 -13.71 -10.30
N THR A 75 -27.15 -13.54 -9.05
CA THR A 75 -28.43 -14.09 -8.59
C THR A 75 -29.50 -13.02 -8.39
N SER A 76 -29.14 -11.71 -8.30
CA SER A 76 -30.11 -10.64 -8.09
C SER A 76 -29.62 -9.26 -8.54
N PRO A 77 -30.29 -8.57 -9.49
CA PRO A 77 -31.23 -9.11 -10.47
C PRO A 77 -30.52 -9.91 -11.59
N ALA A 78 -31.25 -10.71 -12.37
CA ALA A 78 -30.65 -11.65 -13.32
C ALA A 78 -29.82 -10.99 -14.46
N ALA A 79 -28.57 -11.46 -14.57
CA ALA A 79 -27.54 -11.39 -15.61
C ALA A 79 -27.06 -10.04 -16.22
N ALA A 80 -25.75 -9.78 -16.00
CA ALA A 80 -24.76 -9.35 -16.99
C ALA A 80 -23.41 -10.03 -16.65
N PRO A 81 -22.51 -10.34 -17.60
CA PRO A 81 -21.21 -10.94 -17.30
C PRO A 81 -20.35 -10.04 -16.40
N GLY A 82 -19.75 -10.62 -15.35
CA GLY A 82 -18.79 -9.93 -14.50
C GLY A 82 -17.55 -9.52 -15.29
N THR A 83 -17.05 -8.31 -15.04
CA THR A 83 -15.79 -7.86 -15.67
C THR A 83 -14.60 -8.49 -14.96
N THR A 84 -13.61 -8.96 -15.72
CA THR A 84 -12.45 -9.73 -15.20
C THR A 84 -11.20 -8.89 -14.95
N ASN A 85 -11.25 -7.57 -15.17
CA ASN A 85 -10.04 -6.73 -15.28
C ASN A 85 -10.03 -5.52 -14.32
N THR A 86 -10.60 -5.65 -13.12
CA THR A 86 -10.53 -4.59 -12.10
C THR A 86 -9.97 -5.13 -10.81
N GLY A 87 -9.08 -4.37 -10.17
CA GLY A 87 -8.58 -4.67 -8.82
C GLY A 87 -9.61 -4.39 -7.74
N GLY A 88 -9.39 -4.89 -6.54
CA GLY A 88 -10.30 -4.75 -5.39
C GLY A 88 -9.55 -4.35 -4.11
N GLN A 89 -10.25 -3.68 -3.19
CA GLN A 89 -9.73 -3.22 -1.90
C GLN A 89 -10.62 -3.67 -0.72
N SER A 90 -11.52 -4.63 -0.96
CA SER A 90 -12.56 -5.02 -0.02
C SER A 90 -12.03 -5.98 1.04
N THR A 91 -12.22 -5.65 2.31
CA THR A 91 -12.06 -6.61 3.42
C THR A 91 -13.41 -7.28 3.68
N PRO A 92 -13.50 -8.63 3.72
CA PRO A 92 -14.75 -9.30 4.01
C PRO A 92 -15.18 -9.09 5.47
N ILE A 93 -16.47 -9.26 5.74
CA ILE A 93 -17.01 -9.38 7.11
C ILE A 93 -17.81 -10.67 7.24
N VAL A 94 -17.92 -11.22 8.46
CA VAL A 94 -18.72 -12.42 8.75
C VAL A 94 -19.68 -12.11 9.89
N VAL A 95 -20.97 -12.33 9.64
CA VAL A 95 -22.04 -12.17 10.63
C VAL A 95 -22.96 -13.38 10.55
N ASN A 96 -23.19 -14.05 11.67
CA ASN A 96 -24.06 -15.23 11.77
C ASN A 96 -23.74 -16.32 10.72
N GLY A 97 -22.44 -16.56 10.48
CA GLY A 97 -21.98 -17.60 9.54
C GLY A 97 -22.16 -17.26 8.04
N VAL A 98 -22.52 -16.02 7.71
CA VAL A 98 -22.56 -15.50 6.34
C VAL A 98 -21.44 -14.49 6.16
N MET A 99 -20.64 -14.65 5.11
CA MET A 99 -19.59 -13.73 4.72
C MET A 99 -20.10 -12.76 3.66
N TYR A 100 -19.84 -11.47 3.82
CA TYR A 100 -20.20 -10.43 2.85
C TYR A 100 -18.95 -9.71 2.34
N VAL A 101 -18.88 -9.48 1.03
CA VAL A 101 -17.70 -8.88 0.38
C VAL A 101 -18.10 -8.14 -0.91
N ASN A 102 -17.40 -7.05 -1.24
CA ASN A 102 -17.54 -6.44 -2.55
C ASN A 102 -16.63 -7.17 -3.56
N PRO A 103 -17.17 -7.68 -4.68
CA PRO A 103 -16.35 -8.25 -5.74
C PRO A 103 -15.62 -7.13 -6.52
N PRO A 104 -14.58 -7.46 -7.30
CA PRO A 104 -13.97 -6.50 -8.21
C PRO A 104 -15.01 -6.12 -9.27
N GLY A 105 -15.10 -4.83 -9.60
CA GLY A 105 -16.09 -4.30 -10.52
C GLY A 105 -17.42 -3.93 -9.87
N GLY A 106 -17.54 -4.05 -8.54
CA GLY A 106 -18.62 -3.49 -7.73
C GLY A 106 -19.77 -4.43 -7.42
N GLY A 107 -20.59 -4.06 -6.44
CA GLY A 107 -21.73 -4.86 -5.96
C GLY A 107 -21.42 -5.56 -4.63
N VAL A 108 -22.12 -6.64 -4.32
CA VAL A 108 -21.95 -7.42 -3.07
C VAL A 108 -22.18 -8.90 -3.35
N VAL A 109 -21.32 -9.75 -2.77
CA VAL A 109 -21.50 -11.20 -2.73
C VAL A 109 -21.68 -11.63 -1.27
N ALA A 110 -22.71 -12.43 -1.02
CA ALA A 110 -22.90 -13.15 0.24
C ALA A 110 -22.55 -14.63 0.06
N LEU A 111 -21.68 -15.14 0.93
CA LEU A 111 -21.20 -16.52 0.92
C LEU A 111 -21.58 -17.21 2.23
N ASN A 112 -21.90 -18.49 2.18
CA ASN A 112 -21.88 -19.33 3.36
C ASN A 112 -20.42 -19.42 3.85
N ALA A 113 -20.12 -18.94 5.07
CA ALA A 113 -18.74 -18.80 5.52
C ALA A 113 -18.05 -20.15 5.80
N ALA A 114 -18.78 -21.21 6.14
CA ALA A 114 -18.17 -22.53 6.35
C ALA A 114 -17.72 -23.19 5.04
N THR A 115 -18.42 -22.91 3.95
CA THR A 115 -18.23 -23.63 2.68
C THR A 115 -17.66 -22.77 1.58
N GLY A 116 -17.95 -21.47 1.53
CA GLY A 116 -17.67 -20.57 0.40
C GLY A 116 -18.74 -20.60 -0.70
N ALA A 117 -19.85 -21.33 -0.51
CA ALA A 117 -20.94 -21.35 -1.48
C ALA A 117 -21.67 -20.00 -1.54
N VAL A 118 -21.97 -19.52 -2.75
CA VAL A 118 -22.72 -18.26 -2.94
C VAL A 118 -24.16 -18.43 -2.43
N LYS A 119 -24.57 -17.61 -1.47
CA LYS A 119 -25.98 -17.47 -1.07
C LYS A 119 -26.71 -16.57 -2.07
N TRP A 120 -26.13 -15.40 -2.33
CA TRP A 120 -26.60 -14.46 -3.34
C TRP A 120 -25.46 -13.54 -3.80
N LYS A 121 -25.61 -12.99 -5.00
CA LYS A 121 -24.73 -12.00 -5.60
C LYS A 121 -25.57 -10.87 -6.19
N TRP A 122 -25.34 -9.66 -5.68
CA TRP A 122 -25.98 -8.43 -6.13
C TRP A 122 -25.01 -7.58 -6.93
N VAL A 123 -25.46 -7.14 -8.11
CA VAL A 123 -24.74 -6.18 -8.96
C VAL A 123 -25.71 -5.07 -9.39
N PRO A 124 -25.40 -3.79 -9.16
CA PRO A 124 -26.24 -2.69 -9.61
C PRO A 124 -26.27 -2.61 -11.14
N SER A 125 -27.47 -2.46 -11.70
CA SER A 125 -27.73 -2.41 -13.14
C SER A 125 -28.32 -1.06 -13.53
N ALA A 126 -27.70 -0.38 -14.49
CA ALA A 126 -28.21 0.90 -14.99
C ALA A 126 -29.65 0.77 -15.54
N THR A 127 -29.97 -0.36 -16.17
CA THR A 127 -31.31 -0.63 -16.73
C THR A 127 -32.34 -0.96 -15.66
N LEU A 128 -31.96 -1.71 -14.62
CA LEU A 128 -32.91 -2.23 -13.62
C LEU A 128 -33.02 -1.33 -12.39
N ASN A 129 -31.94 -0.64 -12.03
CA ASN A 129 -31.86 0.19 -10.84
C ASN A 129 -31.75 1.70 -11.17
N GLY A 130 -31.43 2.07 -12.41
CA GLY A 130 -31.14 3.47 -12.78
C GLY A 130 -29.74 3.95 -12.39
N TYR A 131 -28.88 3.04 -11.93
CA TYR A 131 -27.49 3.29 -11.57
C TYR A 131 -26.65 2.02 -11.70
N GLY A 132 -25.35 2.17 -11.94
CA GLY A 132 -24.41 1.09 -12.16
C GLY A 132 -23.45 0.85 -11.00
N PRO A 133 -22.43 0.01 -11.21
CA PRO A 133 -21.43 -0.29 -10.20
C PRO A 133 -20.44 0.86 -9.99
N THR A 134 -19.73 0.78 -8.88
CA THR A 134 -18.53 1.58 -8.64
C THR A 134 -17.30 0.68 -8.55
N SER A 135 -16.15 1.17 -9.02
CA SER A 135 -14.95 0.35 -9.22
C SER A 135 -14.19 0.04 -7.93
N THR A 136 -13.95 1.04 -7.08
CA THR A 136 -13.16 0.88 -5.84
C THR A 136 -14.09 0.86 -4.63
N GLN A 137 -14.13 -0.27 -3.92
CA GLN A 137 -14.89 -0.45 -2.67
C GLN A 137 -14.02 -1.17 -1.63
N ARG A 138 -14.18 -0.79 -0.35
CA ARG A 138 -13.32 -1.27 0.75
C ARG A 138 -14.00 -2.20 1.74
N GLY A 139 -15.31 -2.43 1.58
CA GLY A 139 -16.09 -3.31 2.43
C GLY A 139 -17.55 -2.87 2.50
N VAL A 140 -18.34 -3.69 3.18
CA VAL A 140 -19.75 -3.49 3.46
C VAL A 140 -19.99 -3.37 4.96
N SER A 141 -21.23 -3.10 5.36
CA SER A 141 -21.66 -3.20 6.75
C SER A 141 -22.98 -3.95 6.85
N VAL A 142 -23.26 -4.54 8.01
CA VAL A 142 -24.48 -5.31 8.27
C VAL A 142 -25.15 -4.82 9.55
N GLY A 143 -26.49 -4.68 9.51
CA GLY A 143 -27.30 -4.26 10.64
C GLY A 143 -28.79 -4.27 10.30
N GLU A 144 -29.65 -4.52 11.30
CA GLU A 144 -31.12 -4.51 11.14
C GLU A 144 -31.65 -5.34 9.96
N GLY A 145 -31.07 -6.52 9.74
CA GLY A 145 -31.45 -7.41 8.63
C GLY A 145 -31.06 -6.88 7.24
N LYS A 146 -30.12 -5.92 7.15
CA LYS A 146 -29.67 -5.30 5.89
C LYS A 146 -28.16 -5.35 5.73
N VAL A 147 -27.72 -5.34 4.47
CA VAL A 147 -26.33 -5.12 4.05
C VAL A 147 -26.23 -3.75 3.39
N TYR A 148 -25.31 -2.93 3.86
CA TYR A 148 -25.08 -1.57 3.37
C TYR A 148 -23.84 -1.50 2.48
N THR A 149 -23.97 -0.85 1.33
CA THR A 149 -22.92 -0.72 0.31
C THR A 149 -23.08 0.57 -0.51
N THR A 150 -22.20 0.81 -1.47
CA THR A 150 -22.23 1.96 -2.39
C THR A 150 -22.48 1.56 -3.85
N ALA A 151 -22.99 2.49 -4.64
CA ALA A 151 -23.19 2.34 -6.08
C ALA A 151 -22.92 3.66 -6.85
N SER A 152 -22.93 3.61 -8.19
CA SER A 152 -22.62 4.77 -9.03
C SER A 152 -23.59 5.94 -8.81
N GLY A 153 -23.11 7.15 -9.14
CA GLY A 153 -23.85 8.38 -8.87
C GLY A 153 -24.04 8.61 -7.38
N ASN A 154 -22.98 8.37 -6.59
CA ASN A 154 -22.87 8.62 -5.15
C ASN A 154 -24.06 8.09 -4.32
N ARG A 155 -24.44 6.83 -4.54
CA ARG A 155 -25.54 6.20 -3.82
C ARG A 155 -25.07 5.36 -2.66
N VAL A 156 -25.81 5.41 -1.56
CA VAL A 156 -25.80 4.40 -0.49
C VAL A 156 -26.98 3.48 -0.74
N VAL A 157 -26.74 2.17 -0.66
CA VAL A 157 -27.73 1.13 -0.94
C VAL A 157 -27.85 0.21 0.27
N ALA A 158 -29.09 -0.06 0.69
CA ALA A 158 -29.40 -1.13 1.63
C ALA A 158 -30.02 -2.32 0.88
N LEU A 159 -29.44 -3.49 1.10
CA LEU A 159 -29.90 -4.76 0.57
C LEU A 159 -30.49 -5.58 1.71
N ASP A 160 -31.54 -6.34 1.43
CA ASP A 160 -32.04 -7.36 2.35
C ASP A 160 -30.96 -8.40 2.59
N GLN A 161 -30.69 -8.71 3.85
CA GLN A 161 -29.54 -9.52 4.24
C GLN A 161 -29.63 -10.98 3.77
N GLU A 162 -30.84 -11.52 3.64
CA GLU A 162 -31.06 -12.92 3.24
C GLU A 162 -31.15 -13.11 1.73
N THR A 163 -31.70 -12.13 1.01
CA THR A 163 -32.02 -12.25 -0.42
C THR A 163 -31.12 -11.40 -1.32
N GLY A 164 -30.49 -10.35 -0.79
CA GLY A 164 -29.75 -9.37 -1.57
C GLY A 164 -30.62 -8.43 -2.40
N ALA A 165 -31.94 -8.45 -2.21
CA ALA A 165 -32.86 -7.52 -2.87
C ALA A 165 -32.66 -6.09 -2.36
N VAL A 166 -32.78 -5.08 -3.23
CA VAL A 166 -32.67 -3.67 -2.83
C VAL A 166 -33.87 -3.31 -1.95
N VAL A 167 -33.61 -2.85 -0.73
CA VAL A 167 -34.63 -2.30 0.18
C VAL A 167 -34.80 -0.81 -0.09
N TRP A 168 -33.69 -0.07 -0.14
CA TRP A 168 -33.65 1.33 -0.54
C TRP A 168 -32.29 1.69 -1.14
N ALA A 169 -32.28 2.73 -1.96
CA ALA A 169 -31.06 3.33 -2.50
C ALA A 169 -31.24 4.86 -2.58
N VAL A 170 -30.32 5.61 -1.99
CA VAL A 170 -30.44 7.07 -1.86
C VAL A 170 -29.16 7.75 -2.30
N GLN A 171 -29.30 8.92 -2.91
CA GLN A 171 -28.23 9.90 -3.08
C GLN A 171 -28.23 10.76 -1.81
N PRO A 172 -27.22 10.64 -0.92
CA PRO A 172 -27.19 11.43 0.31
C PRO A 172 -27.18 12.92 0.01
N THR A 173 -27.85 13.69 0.85
CA THR A 173 -27.81 15.15 0.86
C THR A 173 -27.39 15.65 2.23
N ASP A 174 -26.93 16.88 2.34
CA ASP A 174 -26.87 17.56 3.63
C ASP A 174 -28.25 18.00 4.10
N THR A 175 -28.29 18.65 5.27
CA THR A 175 -29.52 19.14 5.90
C THR A 175 -30.17 20.30 5.14
N THR A 176 -29.49 20.87 4.13
CA THR A 176 -30.04 21.89 3.22
C THR A 176 -30.61 21.29 1.94
N GLY A 177 -30.44 19.98 1.73
CA GLY A 177 -30.81 19.29 0.49
C GLY A 177 -29.70 19.27 -0.57
N THR A 178 -28.50 19.75 -0.26
CA THR A 178 -27.36 19.74 -1.19
C THR A 178 -26.80 18.32 -1.29
N ALA A 179 -26.71 17.78 -2.50
CA ALA A 179 -26.21 16.42 -2.71
C ALA A 179 -24.73 16.28 -2.29
N LEU A 180 -24.42 15.23 -1.53
CA LEU A 180 -23.05 14.84 -1.19
C LEU A 180 -22.46 13.99 -2.32
N SER A 181 -21.25 14.33 -2.77
CA SER A 181 -20.56 13.60 -3.83
C SER A 181 -19.30 12.90 -3.31
N GLY A 182 -18.78 11.97 -4.11
CA GLY A 182 -17.58 11.22 -3.81
C GLY A 182 -17.74 10.39 -2.54
N ILE A 183 -18.61 9.39 -2.54
CA ILE A 183 -18.75 8.48 -1.36
C ILE A 183 -18.37 7.04 -1.68
N ALA A 184 -18.08 6.76 -2.94
CA ALA A 184 -18.07 5.41 -3.47
C ALA A 184 -16.99 4.51 -2.85
N LYS A 185 -15.85 5.07 -2.46
CA LYS A 185 -14.70 4.33 -1.94
C LYS A 185 -14.78 4.05 -0.43
N VAL A 186 -15.64 4.77 0.29
CA VAL A 186 -15.67 4.76 1.75
C VAL A 186 -16.57 3.61 2.21
N PRO A 187 -16.07 2.69 3.06
CA PRO A 187 -16.89 1.59 3.55
C PRO A 187 -17.94 2.11 4.55
N PRO A 188 -19.23 1.74 4.43
CA PRO A 188 -20.25 2.12 5.40
C PRO A 188 -19.97 1.52 6.78
N ARG A 189 -20.40 2.20 7.85
CA ARG A 189 -20.42 1.67 9.22
C ARG A 189 -21.82 1.73 9.79
N TYR A 190 -22.44 0.58 10.00
CA TYR A 190 -23.67 0.48 10.78
C TYR A 190 -23.36 0.49 12.29
N HIS A 191 -24.06 1.33 13.05
CA HIS A 191 -24.14 1.29 14.51
C HIS A 191 -25.40 2.03 14.99
N ASP A 192 -26.13 1.44 15.94
CA ASP A 192 -27.29 2.07 16.62
C ASP A 192 -28.29 2.78 15.67
N GLY A 193 -28.73 2.07 14.61
CA GLY A 193 -29.69 2.61 13.64
C GLY A 193 -29.10 3.65 12.66
N LEU A 194 -27.79 3.87 12.65
CA LEU A 194 -27.11 4.83 11.78
C LEU A 194 -26.12 4.14 10.83
N ILE A 195 -26.03 4.65 9.61
CA ILE A 195 -25.00 4.35 8.61
C ILE A 195 -24.04 5.53 8.55
N ILE A 196 -22.89 5.40 9.19
CA ILE A 196 -21.87 6.43 9.30
C ILE A 196 -20.85 6.25 8.18
N MET A 197 -20.56 7.33 7.47
CA MET A 197 -19.69 7.37 6.30
C MET A 197 -18.92 8.69 6.21
N GLY A 198 -17.92 8.71 5.35
CA GLY A 198 -17.27 9.93 4.92
C GLY A 198 -17.31 10.09 3.40
N THR A 199 -16.69 11.16 2.90
CA THR A 199 -16.52 11.40 1.46
C THR A 199 -15.06 11.13 1.03
N ASN A 200 -14.84 11.06 -0.29
CA ASN A 200 -13.59 10.84 -1.00
C ASN A 200 -13.53 11.74 -2.23
N ASP A 201 -12.37 12.30 -2.54
CA ASP A 201 -12.11 13.12 -3.74
C ASP A 201 -13.08 14.29 -3.97
N ASN A 202 -13.83 14.69 -2.94
CA ASN A 202 -14.79 15.78 -3.02
C ASN A 202 -14.06 17.12 -2.85
N ALA A 203 -14.58 18.17 -3.51
CA ALA A 203 -14.16 19.55 -3.35
C ALA A 203 -14.34 20.03 -1.90
N ARG A 204 -15.39 19.59 -1.19
CA ARG A 204 -15.55 19.81 0.25
C ARG A 204 -15.80 18.48 0.94
N GLY A 205 -14.84 18.03 1.73
CA GLY A 205 -14.92 16.81 2.51
C GLY A 205 -16.04 16.85 3.55
N ALA A 206 -16.60 15.69 3.89
CA ALA A 206 -17.60 15.59 4.95
C ALA A 206 -17.62 14.19 5.58
N ALA A 207 -17.88 14.14 6.88
CA ALA A 207 -18.41 12.97 7.56
C ALA A 207 -19.92 13.11 7.68
N PHE A 208 -20.67 12.03 7.53
CA PHE A 208 -22.14 12.08 7.62
C PHE A 208 -22.71 10.77 8.16
N ALA A 209 -23.95 10.82 8.62
CA ALA A 209 -24.74 9.64 8.93
C ALA A 209 -26.10 9.66 8.25
N LEU A 210 -26.55 8.47 7.85
CA LEU A 210 -27.91 8.22 7.37
C LEU A 210 -28.65 7.32 8.35
N LYS A 211 -29.97 7.45 8.41
CA LYS A 211 -30.80 6.48 9.14
C LYS A 211 -30.82 5.15 8.41
N ALA A 212 -30.58 4.07 9.13
CA ALA A 212 -30.56 2.70 8.62
C ALA A 212 -31.93 2.25 8.04
N SER A 213 -33.02 2.86 8.53
CA SER A 213 -34.39 2.56 8.14
C SER A 213 -34.72 2.94 6.69
N ASP A 214 -34.32 4.14 6.25
CA ASP A 214 -34.78 4.74 5.00
C ASP A 214 -33.68 5.48 4.20
N GLY A 215 -32.47 5.59 4.75
CA GLY A 215 -31.36 6.31 4.12
C GLY A 215 -31.45 7.84 4.24
N SER A 216 -32.42 8.40 4.97
CA SER A 216 -32.49 9.84 5.20
C SER A 216 -31.31 10.35 6.03
N THR A 217 -30.81 11.54 5.71
CA THR A 217 -29.67 12.13 6.41
C THR A 217 -30.01 12.43 7.87
N ALA A 218 -29.22 11.89 8.79
CA ALA A 218 -29.29 12.18 10.22
C ALA A 218 -28.46 13.42 10.57
N TRP A 219 -27.22 13.49 10.09
CA TRP A 219 -26.32 14.62 10.31
C TRP A 219 -25.21 14.67 9.26
N VAL A 220 -24.60 15.84 9.08
CA VAL A 220 -23.41 16.09 8.27
C VAL A 220 -22.46 17.00 9.01
N PHE A 221 -21.18 16.64 9.04
CA PHE A 221 -20.07 17.47 9.50
C PHE A 221 -19.12 17.71 8.32
N TYR A 222 -18.94 18.96 7.92
CA TYR A 222 -18.05 19.33 6.82
C TYR A 222 -16.61 19.43 7.30
N SER A 223 -15.64 19.19 6.42
CA SER A 223 -14.21 19.28 6.73
C SER A 223 -13.72 20.72 6.92
N THR A 224 -14.43 21.70 6.37
CA THR A 224 -14.01 23.10 6.30
C THR A 224 -15.21 24.03 6.38
N TYR A 225 -15.02 25.26 6.85
CA TYR A 225 -16.11 26.19 7.17
C TYR A 225 -15.79 27.63 6.76
N PRO A 226 -16.81 28.47 6.50
CA PRO A 226 -16.61 29.90 6.29
C PRO A 226 -16.22 30.60 7.61
N HIS A 227 -15.65 31.80 7.49
CA HIS A 227 -15.39 32.69 8.63
C HIS A 227 -16.64 32.91 9.50
N GLY A 228 -16.42 33.10 10.80
CA GLY A 228 -17.50 33.23 11.78
C GLY A 228 -18.01 31.88 12.31
N THR A 229 -17.43 30.75 11.88
CA THR A 229 -17.84 29.43 12.33
C THR A 229 -16.99 28.98 13.53
N SER A 230 -17.48 29.29 14.72
CA SER A 230 -16.81 28.94 15.98
C SER A 230 -17.15 27.53 16.47
N PHE A 231 -16.13 26.83 16.95
CA PHE A 231 -16.24 25.54 17.65
C PHE A 231 -15.65 25.67 19.05
N THR A 232 -16.22 24.96 20.02
CA THR A 232 -15.66 24.84 21.38
C THR A 232 -15.41 23.36 21.67
N ASP A 233 -14.18 23.02 22.04
CA ASP A 233 -13.82 21.65 22.35
C ASP A 233 -14.23 21.26 23.79
N VAL A 234 -14.17 19.97 24.09
CA VAL A 234 -14.45 19.42 25.43
C VAL A 234 -13.48 19.91 26.51
N ASN A 235 -12.37 20.54 26.13
CA ASN A 235 -11.40 21.15 27.04
C ASN A 235 -11.70 22.65 27.30
N GLY A 236 -12.75 23.22 26.69
CA GLY A 236 -13.13 24.63 26.82
C GLY A 236 -12.38 25.59 25.91
N THR A 237 -11.65 25.08 24.90
CA THR A 237 -10.95 25.89 23.91
C THR A 237 -11.88 26.23 22.76
N THR A 238 -12.09 27.53 22.52
CA THR A 238 -12.89 28.04 21.40
C THR A 238 -11.98 28.56 20.28
N PHE A 239 -12.31 28.23 19.04
CA PHE A 239 -11.62 28.71 17.83
C PHE A 239 -12.59 28.86 16.67
N ASP A 240 -12.26 29.71 15.70
CA ASP A 240 -12.98 29.81 14.43
C ASP A 240 -12.28 28.94 13.38
N ALA A 241 -13.01 27.98 12.81
CA ALA A 241 -12.43 27.08 11.80
C ALA A 241 -12.16 27.80 10.46
N GLY A 242 -12.98 28.79 10.10
CA GLY A 242 -12.82 29.57 8.88
C GLY A 242 -11.59 30.48 8.92
N ASP A 243 -11.27 31.04 10.09
CA ASP A 243 -10.06 31.85 10.30
C ASP A 243 -8.76 31.08 10.04
N THR A 244 -8.81 29.75 9.92
CA THR A 244 -7.63 28.93 9.60
C THR A 244 -7.35 28.79 8.09
N PHE A 245 -8.16 29.42 7.23
CA PHE A 245 -7.95 29.50 5.77
C PHE A 245 -7.41 30.85 5.28
N THR A 246 -7.15 31.78 6.20
CA THR A 246 -6.57 33.09 5.89
C THR A 246 -5.53 33.52 6.94
N THR A 247 -4.86 34.65 6.69
CA THR A 247 -4.13 35.38 7.72
C THR A 247 -5.03 36.47 8.28
N LYS A 248 -5.52 36.30 9.50
CA LYS A 248 -6.37 37.25 10.23
C LYS A 248 -5.83 38.69 10.31
N ASP A 249 -4.51 38.85 10.11
CA ASP A 249 -3.78 40.09 10.40
C ASP A 249 -3.11 40.74 9.16
N THR A 250 -3.49 40.38 7.93
CA THR A 250 -2.99 41.12 6.75
C THR A 250 -3.98 42.19 6.28
N PRO A 251 -3.50 43.36 5.80
CA PRO A 251 -4.37 44.45 5.31
C PRO A 251 -5.32 44.09 4.17
N ASN A 252 -5.17 42.90 3.58
CA ASN A 252 -5.94 42.35 2.48
C ASN A 252 -6.59 41.01 2.83
N ASP A 253 -6.91 40.75 4.11
CA ASP A 253 -7.71 39.59 4.52
C ASP A 253 -9.08 39.67 3.83
N THR A 254 -9.14 39.09 2.64
CA THR A 254 -10.34 38.98 1.84
C THR A 254 -10.87 37.59 2.11
N PRO A 255 -12.10 37.42 2.62
CA PRO A 255 -12.71 36.11 2.75
C PRO A 255 -12.56 35.37 1.42
N ASN A 256 -11.70 34.36 1.39
CA ASN A 256 -11.54 33.53 0.21
C ASN A 256 -12.58 32.40 0.32
N GLU A 257 -13.22 32.05 -0.79
CA GLU A 257 -14.17 30.92 -0.80
C GLU A 257 -13.41 29.57 -0.89
N CYS A 258 -12.11 29.52 -0.55
CA CYS A 258 -11.26 28.34 -0.64
C CYS A 258 -11.78 27.19 0.23
N TYR A 259 -12.50 27.47 1.32
CA TYR A 259 -13.13 26.43 2.13
C TYR A 259 -14.10 25.54 1.32
N ARG A 260 -14.72 26.06 0.24
CA ARG A 260 -15.66 25.28 -0.61
C ARG A 260 -14.98 24.21 -1.46
N THR A 261 -13.69 24.35 -1.71
CA THR A 261 -12.90 23.48 -2.61
C THR A 261 -11.65 22.92 -1.93
N ALA A 262 -11.60 22.98 -0.61
CA ALA A 262 -10.44 22.62 0.19
C ALA A 262 -10.17 21.12 0.33
N GLY A 263 -11.06 20.24 -0.12
CA GLY A 263 -10.87 18.80 0.03
C GLY A 263 -11.01 18.39 1.49
N ALA A 264 -9.94 17.83 2.07
CA ALA A 264 -9.94 17.22 3.39
C ALA A 264 -11.03 16.15 3.52
N ALA A 265 -11.10 15.23 2.56
CA ALA A 265 -12.13 14.19 2.54
C ALA A 265 -11.79 13.07 3.54
N PRO A 266 -12.70 12.65 4.44
CA PRO A 266 -12.46 11.52 5.33
C PRO A 266 -12.83 10.21 4.63
N TRP A 267 -11.89 9.64 3.88
CA TRP A 267 -12.20 8.58 2.91
C TRP A 267 -12.04 7.14 3.44
N GLN A 268 -11.90 6.97 4.76
CA GLN A 268 -11.93 5.68 5.47
C GLN A 268 -13.05 5.65 6.52
N GLN A 269 -13.29 4.46 7.09
CA GLN A 269 -14.22 4.30 8.20
C GLN A 269 -13.69 4.97 9.47
N GLY A 270 -14.57 5.61 10.25
CA GLY A 270 -14.25 6.07 11.60
C GLY A 270 -14.43 4.98 12.66
N SER A 271 -13.82 5.17 13.83
CA SER A 271 -14.00 4.30 15.01
C SER A 271 -15.03 4.87 15.96
N ILE A 272 -15.74 4.02 16.69
CA ILE A 272 -16.83 4.44 17.58
C ILE A 272 -16.52 3.96 19.00
N ASP A 273 -16.65 4.85 19.98
CA ASP A 273 -16.72 4.52 21.40
C ASP A 273 -18.15 4.78 21.91
N PRO A 274 -18.98 3.73 22.03
CA PRO A 274 -20.34 3.87 22.53
C PRO A 274 -20.41 4.34 24.00
N GLU A 275 -19.39 4.08 24.82
CA GLU A 275 -19.35 4.48 26.23
C GLU A 275 -19.19 6.00 26.36
N LEU A 276 -18.40 6.61 25.46
CA LEU A 276 -18.20 8.06 25.41
C LEU A 276 -19.19 8.79 24.50
N GLY A 277 -20.01 8.06 23.73
CA GLY A 277 -20.85 8.65 22.71
C GLY A 277 -20.07 9.24 21.52
N MET A 278 -18.82 8.79 21.30
CA MET A 278 -17.90 9.41 20.33
C MET A 278 -17.70 8.59 19.06
N LEU A 279 -17.59 9.31 17.94
CA LEU A 279 -17.09 8.85 16.64
C LEU A 279 -15.77 9.58 16.36
N TYR A 280 -14.75 8.84 15.97
CA TYR A 280 -13.43 9.38 15.59
C TYR A 280 -13.22 9.23 14.09
N VAL A 281 -13.12 10.35 13.39
CA VAL A 281 -12.95 10.42 11.93
C VAL A 281 -11.61 11.05 11.60
N ALA A 282 -10.84 10.43 10.71
CA ALA A 282 -9.60 10.99 10.20
C ALA A 282 -9.86 11.71 8.86
N PHE A 283 -9.55 13.00 8.82
CA PHE A 283 -9.71 13.88 7.66
C PHE A 283 -8.41 13.94 6.86
N GLY A 284 -8.53 13.81 5.54
CA GLY A 284 -7.41 13.81 4.60
C GLY A 284 -6.80 15.19 4.35
N ASN A 285 -5.97 15.25 3.31
CA ASN A 285 -5.20 16.43 2.96
C ASN A 285 -6.05 17.58 2.40
N VAL A 286 -5.52 18.80 2.48
CA VAL A 286 -6.12 20.00 1.89
C VAL A 286 -5.68 20.16 0.43
N ARG A 287 -6.61 20.50 -0.47
CA ARG A 287 -6.38 20.61 -1.93
C ARG A 287 -6.63 22.01 -2.52
N SER A 288 -7.09 22.97 -1.72
CA SER A 288 -7.70 24.22 -2.21
C SER A 288 -6.79 25.12 -3.06
N CYS A 289 -7.43 25.96 -3.89
CA CYS A 289 -6.88 27.19 -4.47
C CYS A 289 -5.54 27.05 -5.23
N GLY A 290 -5.34 25.92 -5.92
CA GLY A 290 -4.20 25.70 -6.80
C GLY A 290 -3.64 24.27 -6.80
N GLY A 291 -4.00 23.44 -5.80
CA GLY A 291 -3.66 22.02 -5.71
C GLY A 291 -3.16 21.59 -4.32
N SER A 292 -2.98 20.29 -4.09
CA SER A 292 -2.50 19.74 -2.80
C SER A 292 -1.11 20.22 -2.42
N GLN A 293 -0.25 20.56 -3.39
CA GLN A 293 1.15 20.94 -3.18
C GLN A 293 1.42 22.44 -3.32
N ASN A 294 0.38 23.26 -3.51
CA ASN A 294 0.50 24.71 -3.54
C ASN A 294 -0.30 25.31 -2.38
N GLY A 295 0.42 25.90 -1.41
CA GLY A 295 -0.17 26.51 -0.22
C GLY A 295 -0.48 28.00 -0.35
N ALA A 296 0.00 28.67 -1.41
CA ALA A 296 0.00 30.13 -1.52
C ALA A 296 -1.40 30.76 -1.40
N GLY A 297 -2.42 30.10 -1.96
CA GLY A 297 -3.80 30.58 -1.93
C GLY A 297 -4.59 30.27 -0.66
N ARG A 298 -4.00 29.59 0.33
CA ARG A 298 -4.68 29.10 1.55
C ARG A 298 -3.82 29.22 2.81
N PRO A 299 -3.30 30.41 3.14
CA PRO A 299 -2.49 30.57 4.34
C PRO A 299 -3.25 30.16 5.61
N GLY A 300 -2.54 29.73 6.64
CA GLY A 300 -3.11 29.25 7.89
C GLY A 300 -3.14 27.72 8.02
N ASP A 301 -3.62 27.23 9.16
CA ASP A 301 -3.58 25.80 9.53
C ASP A 301 -4.50 24.92 8.67
N ASN A 302 -5.53 25.50 8.07
CA ASN A 302 -6.50 24.86 7.18
C ASN A 302 -7.34 23.75 7.86
N LEU A 303 -7.86 24.01 9.06
CA LEU A 303 -8.68 23.06 9.80
C LEU A 303 -10.00 22.74 9.09
N PHE A 304 -10.47 21.50 9.11
CA PHE A 304 -10.00 20.31 9.83
C PHE A 304 -9.15 19.39 8.93
N GLY A 305 -8.45 19.95 7.95
CA GLY A 305 -7.52 19.20 7.10
C GLY A 305 -6.43 18.50 7.91
N SER A 306 -6.06 17.31 7.46
CA SER A 306 -5.01 16.49 8.07
C SER A 306 -5.13 16.41 9.60
N SER A 307 -6.34 16.08 10.07
CA SER A 307 -6.69 15.97 11.49
C SER A 307 -7.50 14.72 11.80
N VAL A 308 -7.41 14.22 13.04
CA VAL A 308 -8.47 13.39 13.63
C VAL A 308 -9.46 14.29 14.33
N VAL A 309 -10.75 14.07 14.12
CA VAL A 309 -11.85 14.81 14.72
C VAL A 309 -12.76 13.84 15.47
N ALA A 310 -13.02 14.13 16.74
CA ALA A 310 -14.03 13.46 17.53
C ALA A 310 -15.36 14.21 17.43
N LEU A 311 -16.41 13.45 17.11
CA LEU A 311 -17.78 13.90 16.97
C LEU A 311 -18.68 13.09 17.92
N ASP A 312 -19.81 13.64 18.31
CA ASP A 312 -20.92 12.87 18.84
C ASP A 312 -21.47 11.95 17.74
N TYR A 313 -21.46 10.62 17.93
CA TYR A 313 -21.82 9.72 16.82
C TYR A 313 -23.30 9.79 16.42
N LYS A 314 -24.17 10.25 17.33
CA LYS A 314 -25.63 10.35 17.08
C LYS A 314 -26.01 11.63 16.37
N THR A 315 -25.31 12.73 16.66
CA THR A 315 -25.70 14.08 16.22
C THR A 315 -24.71 14.73 15.27
N GLY A 316 -23.48 14.20 15.15
CA GLY A 316 -22.40 14.81 14.38
C GLY A 316 -21.79 16.05 15.03
N ALA A 317 -22.16 16.36 16.28
CA ALA A 317 -21.65 17.54 16.98
C ALA A 317 -20.16 17.41 17.31
N TYR A 318 -19.39 18.46 17.06
CA TYR A 318 -17.96 18.52 17.36
C TYR A 318 -17.65 18.31 18.85
N LYS A 319 -16.55 17.59 19.15
CA LYS A 319 -16.04 17.37 20.52
C LYS A 319 -14.60 17.85 20.68
N TRP A 320 -13.69 17.34 19.87
CA TRP A 320 -12.27 17.75 19.88
C TRP A 320 -11.63 17.39 18.53
N HIS A 321 -10.46 17.96 18.24
CA HIS A 321 -9.62 17.52 17.14
C HIS A 321 -8.14 17.54 17.51
N PHE A 322 -7.33 16.82 16.75
CA PHE A 322 -5.88 16.91 16.76
C PHE A 322 -5.37 16.92 15.32
N GLN A 323 -4.68 18.00 14.94
CA GLN A 323 -4.08 18.15 13.62
C GLN A 323 -2.64 17.64 13.62
N SER A 324 -2.36 16.58 12.84
CA SER A 324 -1.00 16.01 12.74
C SER A 324 -0.14 16.70 11.69
N VAL A 325 -0.76 17.37 10.72
CA VAL A 325 -0.05 18.15 9.70
C VAL A 325 -0.74 19.49 9.55
N ARG A 326 -0.08 20.55 10.02
CA ARG A 326 -0.55 21.93 9.89
C ARG A 326 -0.22 22.43 8.49
N HIS A 327 -1.14 23.13 7.83
CA HIS A 327 -0.92 23.68 6.49
C HIS A 327 -0.36 22.64 5.50
N ASP A 328 -1.06 21.51 5.33
CA ASP A 328 -0.57 20.39 4.52
C ASP A 328 -0.34 20.79 3.06
N ILE A 329 0.91 20.79 2.60
CA ILE A 329 1.33 20.99 1.20
C ILE A 329 2.03 19.75 0.61
N TRP A 330 1.84 18.59 1.25
CA TRP A 330 2.57 17.35 0.97
C TRP A 330 1.65 16.18 0.62
N ASP A 331 0.33 16.38 0.56
CA ASP A 331 -0.66 15.29 0.36
C ASP A 331 -0.54 14.23 1.48
N MET A 332 -0.30 14.70 2.71
CA MET A 332 -0.08 13.86 3.89
C MET A 332 -1.40 13.62 4.62
N ASP A 333 -2.34 12.99 3.90
CA ASP A 333 -3.63 12.62 4.46
C ASP A 333 -3.52 11.85 5.78
N ASN A 334 -4.51 12.04 6.66
CA ASN A 334 -4.75 11.12 7.76
C ASN A 334 -5.94 10.25 7.43
N VAL A 335 -5.61 9.06 6.96
CA VAL A 335 -6.53 8.14 6.27
C VAL A 335 -6.37 6.74 6.79
N LEU A 336 -6.06 6.66 8.08
CA LEU A 336 -6.11 5.44 8.85
C LEU A 336 -7.36 5.50 9.70
N THR A 337 -8.12 4.41 9.74
CA THR A 337 -9.15 4.24 10.76
C THR A 337 -8.45 4.31 12.12
N PRO A 338 -8.79 5.29 13.00
CA PRO A 338 -8.10 5.41 14.28
C PRO A 338 -8.37 4.20 15.18
N THR A 339 -7.35 3.69 15.87
CA THR A 339 -7.50 2.48 16.68
C THR A 339 -7.68 2.82 18.15
N LEU A 340 -8.74 2.30 18.78
CA LEU A 340 -9.04 2.54 20.19
C LEU A 340 -8.48 1.42 21.06
N ALA A 341 -7.88 1.78 22.19
CA ALA A 341 -7.30 0.83 23.13
C ALA A 341 -7.34 1.34 24.56
N ASP A 342 -7.29 0.41 25.51
CA ASP A 342 -7.04 0.68 26.91
C ASP A 342 -5.62 0.19 27.21
N VAL A 343 -4.72 1.10 27.60
CA VAL A 343 -3.26 0.84 27.65
C VAL A 343 -2.71 1.28 29.00
N GLN A 344 -1.81 0.49 29.57
CA GLN A 344 -1.06 0.89 30.76
C GLN A 344 0.01 1.92 30.40
N ILE A 345 -0.11 3.17 30.83
CA ILE A 345 0.90 4.21 30.61
C ILE A 345 1.22 4.84 31.96
N GLY A 346 2.49 4.80 32.37
CA GLY A 346 2.91 5.34 33.66
C GLY A 346 2.28 4.65 34.87
N GLY A 347 1.89 3.37 34.74
CA GLY A 347 1.22 2.61 35.81
C GLY A 347 -0.30 2.80 35.89
N GLU A 348 -0.89 3.60 35.00
CA GLU A 348 -2.34 3.85 34.94
C GLU A 348 -2.94 3.33 33.63
N THR A 349 -4.15 2.77 33.69
CA THR A 349 -4.94 2.47 32.48
C THR A 349 -5.41 3.77 31.83
N LYS A 350 -4.93 4.07 30.63
CA LYS A 350 -5.39 5.19 29.80
C LYS A 350 -6.26 4.68 28.66
N LYS A 351 -7.39 5.37 28.43
CA LYS A 351 -8.28 5.16 27.28
C LYS A 351 -7.72 5.95 26.10
N VAL A 352 -7.03 5.28 25.19
CA VAL A 352 -6.26 5.92 24.12
C VAL A 352 -6.87 5.71 22.73
N ILE A 353 -6.47 6.59 21.83
CA ILE A 353 -6.62 6.49 20.38
C ILE A 353 -5.22 6.52 19.76
N PHE A 354 -4.91 5.52 18.94
CA PHE A 354 -3.74 5.51 18.07
C PHE A 354 -4.13 6.14 16.73
N TYR A 355 -3.36 7.15 16.33
CA TYR A 355 -3.65 7.98 15.19
C TYR A 355 -2.40 8.14 14.33
N GLY A 356 -2.50 7.72 13.06
CA GLY A 356 -1.42 7.77 12.09
C GLY A 356 -1.69 8.73 10.94
N SER A 357 -0.62 9.11 10.27
CA SER A 357 -0.62 9.93 9.05
C SER A 357 0.18 9.24 7.95
N LYS A 358 -0.08 9.59 6.69
CA LYS A 358 0.82 9.29 5.57
C LYS A 358 2.27 9.72 5.83
N SER A 359 2.52 10.69 6.71
CA SER A 359 3.87 11.04 7.15
C SER A 359 4.61 9.94 7.92
N ALA A 360 3.93 8.84 8.29
CA ALA A 360 4.40 7.78 9.18
C ALA A 360 4.64 8.20 10.64
N HIS A 361 4.22 9.41 11.02
CA HIS A 361 4.07 9.78 12.42
C HIS A 361 2.85 9.07 13.03
N GLN A 362 3.01 8.61 14.26
CA GLN A 362 1.97 7.92 15.03
C GLN A 362 1.84 8.58 16.40
N PHE A 363 0.65 9.10 16.66
CA PHE A 363 0.30 9.80 17.88
C PHE A 363 -0.55 8.90 18.77
N THR A 364 -0.36 9.01 20.08
CA THR A 364 -1.19 8.35 21.08
C THR A 364 -1.85 9.42 21.93
N LEU A 365 -3.16 9.56 21.79
CA LEU A 365 -3.95 10.60 22.44
C LEU A 365 -4.93 9.96 23.42
N ASP A 366 -5.33 10.69 24.45
CA ASP A 366 -6.49 10.37 25.26
C ASP A 366 -7.75 10.52 24.40
N ARG A 367 -8.53 9.45 24.26
CA ARG A 367 -9.65 9.44 23.30
C ARG A 367 -10.85 10.28 23.77
N ALA A 368 -10.93 10.66 25.04
CA ALA A 368 -11.99 11.54 25.53
C ALA A 368 -11.67 13.02 25.30
N THR A 369 -10.39 13.40 25.32
CA THR A 369 -9.98 14.82 25.33
C THR A 369 -9.13 15.25 24.14
N GLY A 370 -8.59 14.32 23.35
CA GLY A 370 -7.66 14.59 22.26
C GLY A 370 -6.25 14.97 22.69
N LYS A 371 -5.96 15.01 24.00
CA LYS A 371 -4.65 15.39 24.53
C LYS A 371 -3.63 14.27 24.37
N PRO A 372 -2.38 14.54 23.99
CA PRO A 372 -1.34 13.52 23.94
C PRO A 372 -1.13 12.85 25.31
N VAL A 373 -1.11 11.52 25.33
CA VAL A 373 -0.70 10.74 26.53
C VAL A 373 0.76 10.31 26.46
N LEU A 374 1.34 10.31 25.25
CA LEU A 374 2.77 10.20 25.05
C LEU A 374 3.32 11.56 24.61
N PRO A 375 4.57 11.91 25.00
CA PRO A 375 5.13 13.22 24.70
C PRO A 375 5.19 13.55 23.20
N ILE A 376 4.81 14.78 22.86
CA ILE A 376 4.99 15.38 21.54
C ILE A 376 5.83 16.64 21.67
N GLU A 377 6.55 17.00 20.61
CA GLU A 377 7.20 18.30 20.50
C GLU A 377 6.79 19.02 19.22
N TYR A 378 6.72 20.35 19.27
CA TYR A 378 6.49 21.18 18.10
C TYR A 378 7.85 21.65 17.58
N ARG A 379 8.29 21.09 16.45
CA ARG A 379 9.59 21.44 15.84
C ARG A 379 9.39 22.53 14.81
N ALA A 380 10.29 23.51 14.80
CA ALA A 380 10.39 24.46 13.70
C ALA A 380 10.69 23.69 12.41
N ILE A 381 9.91 23.96 11.37
CA ILE A 381 10.13 23.37 10.05
C ILE A 381 10.68 24.42 9.08
N GLY A 382 11.49 23.96 8.13
CA GLY A 382 11.92 24.79 7.02
C GLY A 382 10.81 24.92 5.98
N GLY A 383 11.07 25.65 4.91
CA GLY A 383 10.16 25.68 3.77
C GLY A 383 10.46 26.80 2.80
N ASP A 384 9.46 27.10 1.99
CA ASP A 384 9.46 28.19 1.03
C ASP A 384 8.41 29.22 1.44
N SER A 385 8.82 30.44 1.73
CA SER A 385 7.93 31.49 2.25
C SER A 385 6.74 31.78 1.34
N ARG A 386 6.85 31.51 0.03
CA ARG A 386 5.76 31.69 -0.94
C ARG A 386 4.61 30.71 -0.76
N ASN A 387 4.84 29.58 -0.10
CA ASN A 387 3.77 28.63 0.24
C ASN A 387 3.07 28.94 1.56
N ASN A 388 3.57 29.87 2.38
CA ASN A 388 3.08 30.11 3.74
C ASN A 388 3.14 28.85 4.66
N PRO A 389 4.28 28.12 4.72
CA PRO A 389 4.37 26.92 5.55
C PRO A 389 4.10 27.25 7.02
N ALA A 390 3.47 26.30 7.73
CA ALA A 390 3.29 26.43 9.17
C ALA A 390 4.66 26.61 9.87
N PRO A 391 4.76 27.46 10.91
CA PRO A 391 6.04 27.70 11.58
C PRO A 391 6.57 26.47 12.32
N THR A 392 5.67 25.57 12.73
CA THR A 392 6.02 24.32 13.43
C THR A 392 5.12 23.17 13.01
N GLN A 393 5.61 21.94 13.18
CA GLN A 393 4.82 20.71 13.07
C GLN A 393 4.93 19.88 14.36
N PRO A 394 3.87 19.13 14.73
CA PRO A 394 3.93 18.21 15.86
C PRO A 394 4.70 16.93 15.49
N PHE A 395 5.61 16.51 16.36
CA PHE A 395 6.38 15.26 16.24
C PHE A 395 6.20 14.41 17.50
N PRO A 396 5.93 13.10 17.38
CA PRO A 396 6.02 12.18 18.51
C PRO A 396 7.48 11.99 18.92
N LEU A 397 7.75 12.01 20.24
CA LEU A 397 9.12 11.84 20.79
C LEU A 397 9.56 10.36 20.93
N GLN A 398 8.70 9.41 20.57
CA GLN A 398 8.93 7.99 20.85
C GLN A 398 9.90 7.35 19.86
N SER A 399 9.41 6.83 18.74
CA SER A 399 10.24 6.24 17.68
C SER A 399 9.77 6.71 16.32
N ILE A 400 10.75 6.92 15.43
CA ILE A 400 10.51 7.25 14.03
C ILE A 400 10.28 5.93 13.29
N TYR A 401 9.08 5.72 12.75
CA TYR A 401 8.72 4.44 12.12
C TYR A 401 9.20 4.34 10.68
N SER A 402 9.23 5.46 9.96
CA SER A 402 9.90 5.58 8.67
C SER A 402 10.85 6.74 8.72
N GLU A 403 12.02 6.57 8.11
CA GLU A 403 12.97 7.64 7.86
C GLU A 403 12.26 8.85 7.22
N GLN A 404 12.55 10.04 7.75
CA GLN A 404 11.90 11.30 7.39
C GLN A 404 12.81 12.20 6.57
N CYS A 405 14.09 11.83 6.41
CA CYS A 405 15.06 12.55 5.61
C CYS A 405 15.74 11.63 4.60
N MET A 406 16.18 12.20 3.48
CA MET A 406 17.03 11.46 2.57
C MET A 406 18.36 11.07 3.24
N VAL A 407 18.83 9.85 2.97
CA VAL A 407 20.06 9.31 3.55
C VAL A 407 21.25 9.68 2.65
N LEU A 408 22.22 10.39 3.21
CA LEU A 408 23.50 10.69 2.55
C LEU A 408 24.41 9.46 2.65
N GLN A 409 24.48 8.68 1.59
CA GLN A 409 25.35 7.51 1.49
C GLN A 409 26.26 7.65 0.26
N ASN A 410 27.55 7.33 0.42
CA ASN A 410 28.52 7.33 -0.68
C ASN A 410 28.11 6.34 -1.79
N LEU A 411 28.39 6.70 -3.05
CA LEU A 411 28.18 5.82 -4.20
C LEU A 411 29.35 4.85 -4.35
N GLY A 412 29.08 3.68 -4.93
CA GLY A 412 30.07 2.60 -5.05
C GLY A 412 30.27 1.80 -3.76
N SER A 413 29.49 2.10 -2.71
CA SER A 413 29.36 1.30 -1.48
C SER A 413 28.42 0.10 -1.68
N GLU A 414 28.06 -0.63 -0.62
CA GLU A 414 27.15 -1.80 -0.65
C GLU A 414 25.89 -1.55 -1.53
N VAL A 415 25.67 -2.42 -2.52
CA VAL A 415 24.57 -2.37 -3.49
C VAL A 415 23.60 -3.51 -3.15
N PRO A 416 22.28 -3.24 -3.01
CA PRO A 416 21.57 -2.02 -3.38
C PRO A 416 21.45 -1.06 -2.19
N GLY A 417 21.85 0.19 -2.35
CA GLY A 417 21.83 1.20 -1.28
C GLY A 417 20.53 1.37 -0.51
N HIS A 418 20.60 2.13 0.59
CA HIS A 418 19.44 2.43 1.43
C HIS A 418 18.22 2.89 0.60
N PRO A 419 16.98 2.42 0.86
CA PRO A 419 15.81 2.76 0.03
C PRO A 419 15.53 4.27 -0.12
N ASN A 420 15.88 5.04 0.91
CA ASN A 420 15.79 6.51 0.93
C ASN A 420 17.12 7.22 0.67
N ARG A 421 18.09 6.57 0.00
CA ARG A 421 19.37 7.21 -0.36
C ARG A 421 19.12 8.42 -1.27
N LEU A 422 19.75 9.55 -0.95
CA LEU A 422 19.74 10.74 -1.81
C LEU A 422 20.40 10.41 -3.15
N ALA A 423 19.68 10.58 -4.26
CA ALA A 423 20.32 10.53 -5.56
C ALA A 423 21.31 11.72 -5.70
N PRO A 424 22.45 11.56 -6.38
CA PRO A 424 23.37 12.67 -6.66
C PRO A 424 22.69 13.86 -7.32
N ASN A 425 23.27 15.04 -7.17
CA ASN A 425 22.81 16.34 -7.69
C ASN A 425 21.44 16.81 -7.18
N TRP A 426 20.82 16.05 -6.27
CA TRP A 426 19.66 16.47 -5.52
C TRP A 426 20.06 17.35 -4.33
N ASN A 427 19.29 18.42 -4.11
CA ASN A 427 19.47 19.40 -3.04
C ASN A 427 20.89 20.00 -2.97
N GLY A 428 21.55 20.17 -4.13
CA GLY A 428 22.89 20.76 -4.23
C GLY A 428 24.07 19.83 -3.92
N TYR A 429 23.85 18.56 -3.60
CA TYR A 429 24.92 17.59 -3.33
C TYR A 429 25.42 16.93 -4.61
N GLN A 430 26.68 17.08 -4.98
CA GLN A 430 27.29 16.44 -6.13
C GLN A 430 28.17 15.25 -5.73
N ALA A 431 28.30 14.25 -6.60
CA ALA A 431 29.21 13.13 -6.38
C ALA A 431 30.64 13.53 -6.74
N GLU A 432 31.58 13.32 -5.81
CA GLU A 432 33.01 13.57 -5.98
C GLU A 432 33.81 12.33 -5.59
N PRO A 433 35.00 12.06 -6.16
CA PRO A 433 35.85 10.96 -5.71
C PRO A 433 36.12 11.05 -4.21
N ASP A 434 35.95 9.95 -3.47
CA ASP A 434 36.24 9.91 -2.03
C ASP A 434 37.74 9.61 -1.80
N PRO A 435 38.55 10.59 -1.34
CA PRO A 435 39.98 10.36 -1.11
C PRO A 435 40.25 9.35 0.00
N ALA A 436 39.30 9.15 0.93
CA ALA A 436 39.43 8.19 2.02
C ALA A 436 39.09 6.75 1.58
N ASN A 437 38.32 6.59 0.50
CA ASN A 437 37.84 5.30 0.01
C ASN A 437 38.02 5.21 -1.52
N PRO A 438 39.23 4.87 -2.01
CA PRO A 438 39.48 4.76 -3.44
C PRO A 438 38.46 3.85 -4.14
N GLY A 439 37.85 4.36 -5.22
CA GLY A 439 36.80 3.67 -5.97
C GLY A 439 35.37 3.96 -5.53
N GLN A 440 35.17 4.75 -4.47
CA GLN A 440 33.86 5.27 -4.06
C GLN A 440 33.73 6.76 -4.39
N MET A 441 32.48 7.23 -4.44
CA MET A 441 32.16 8.65 -4.62
C MET A 441 31.44 9.18 -3.37
N LYS A 442 31.92 10.29 -2.82
CA LYS A 442 31.31 11.01 -1.71
C LYS A 442 30.32 12.05 -2.24
N LEU A 443 29.15 12.16 -1.59
CA LEU A 443 28.22 13.26 -1.85
C LEU A 443 28.66 14.52 -1.10
N VAL A 444 28.94 15.59 -1.84
CA VAL A 444 29.46 16.87 -1.32
C VAL A 444 28.54 18.00 -1.76
N TYR A 445 28.08 18.82 -0.81
CA TYR A 445 27.31 20.02 -1.11
C TYR A 445 28.16 21.04 -1.87
N ARG A 446 27.68 21.53 -3.02
CA ARG A 446 28.33 22.58 -3.81
C ARG A 446 27.45 23.83 -3.89
N SER A 447 28.07 25.01 -3.77
CA SER A 447 27.44 26.32 -3.93
C SER A 447 28.28 27.20 -4.88
N PRO A 448 27.67 28.06 -5.72
CA PRO A 448 26.22 28.12 -5.99
C PRO A 448 25.75 26.86 -6.71
N ASN A 449 24.50 26.48 -6.49
CA ASN A 449 23.83 25.41 -7.25
C ASN A 449 22.51 25.91 -7.83
N TYR A 450 21.74 25.03 -8.45
CA TYR A 450 20.46 25.38 -9.08
C TYR A 450 19.41 25.95 -8.09
N LEU A 451 19.59 25.82 -6.77
CA LEU A 451 18.73 26.41 -5.74
C LEU A 451 19.12 27.85 -5.36
N SER A 452 20.24 28.38 -5.85
CA SER A 452 20.76 29.69 -5.40
C SER A 452 19.74 30.81 -5.62
N ASP A 453 18.98 30.77 -6.71
CA ASP A 453 17.92 31.75 -7.02
C ASP A 453 16.72 31.66 -6.08
N GLN A 454 16.58 30.55 -5.36
CA GLN A 454 15.49 30.30 -4.42
C GLN A 454 15.87 30.66 -2.98
N GLU A 455 17.17 30.83 -2.67
CA GLU A 455 17.68 31.16 -1.34
C GLU A 455 16.91 32.31 -0.63
N PRO A 456 16.52 33.42 -1.31
CA PRO A 456 15.76 34.50 -0.68
C PRO A 456 14.38 34.10 -0.13
N PHE A 457 13.83 32.98 -0.59
CA PHE A 457 12.52 32.48 -0.18
C PHE A 457 12.61 31.31 0.80
N LEU A 458 13.80 30.75 1.04
CA LEU A 458 13.97 29.64 1.96
C LEU A 458 13.94 30.16 3.41
N VAL A 459 13.06 29.58 4.21
CA VAL A 459 12.91 29.92 5.63
C VAL A 459 13.20 28.71 6.51
N GLY A 460 13.63 28.95 7.75
CA GLY A 460 13.89 27.92 8.75
C GLY A 460 15.27 27.26 8.64
N PRO A 461 15.45 26.05 9.19
CA PRO A 461 16.74 25.35 9.21
C PRO A 461 17.24 24.97 7.81
N PRO A 462 18.57 24.72 7.64
CA PRO A 462 19.14 24.29 6.36
C PRO A 462 18.51 23.00 5.83
N ARG A 463 18.20 22.98 4.53
CA ARG A 463 17.53 21.84 3.87
C ARG A 463 18.43 20.62 3.78
N LYS A 464 17.94 19.48 4.25
CA LYS A 464 18.60 18.17 4.17
C LYS A 464 17.85 17.16 3.29
N GLY A 465 16.73 17.55 2.67
CA GLY A 465 15.82 16.64 1.97
C GLY A 465 14.89 15.91 2.95
N CYS A 466 14.44 16.63 3.98
CA CYS A 466 13.52 16.10 4.99
C CYS A 466 12.06 16.41 4.66
N LEU A 467 11.15 15.58 5.18
CA LEU A 467 9.73 15.88 5.21
C LEU A 467 9.53 17.26 5.87
N TYR A 468 8.62 18.04 5.29
CA TYR A 468 8.30 19.42 5.67
C TYR A 468 9.23 20.54 5.19
N GLU A 469 10.34 20.27 4.50
CA GLU A 469 11.24 21.31 3.97
C GLU A 469 10.77 21.99 2.64
N GLY A 470 9.46 22.09 2.40
CA GLY A 470 8.81 22.30 1.07
C GLY A 470 9.37 23.40 0.14
N SER A 471 9.06 23.35 -1.18
CA SER A 471 9.57 24.28 -2.22
C SER A 471 8.46 24.99 -3.01
N TYR A 472 8.76 26.14 -3.62
CA TYR A 472 7.90 26.86 -4.56
C TYR A 472 8.58 26.98 -5.95
N ASP A 473 7.77 27.24 -6.99
CA ASP A 473 8.04 27.20 -8.45
C ASP A 473 9.45 26.78 -8.91
N GLY A 474 9.56 25.59 -9.50
CA GLY A 474 10.75 25.19 -10.29
C GLY A 474 11.55 23.97 -9.83
N PHE A 475 11.26 23.31 -8.70
CA PHE A 475 12.03 22.13 -8.31
C PHE A 475 11.32 21.00 -7.54
N VAL A 476 11.91 19.82 -7.68
CA VAL A 476 11.43 18.51 -7.28
C VAL A 476 11.58 18.26 -5.77
N TYR A 477 10.44 17.96 -5.15
CA TYR A 477 10.32 17.45 -3.78
C TYR A 477 10.98 16.08 -3.64
N VAL A 478 12.13 15.99 -3.00
CA VAL A 478 12.68 14.69 -2.57
C VAL A 478 12.67 14.62 -1.06
N TYR A 479 11.64 13.99 -0.54
CA TYR A 479 11.49 13.70 0.88
C TYR A 479 10.88 12.31 1.04
N PRO A 480 11.28 11.55 2.07
CA PRO A 480 10.58 10.37 2.51
C PRO A 480 9.64 10.69 3.68
N PRO A 481 8.46 10.04 3.75
CA PRO A 481 7.81 9.31 2.66
C PRO A 481 7.27 10.26 1.59
N SER A 482 7.04 9.77 0.37
CA SER A 482 6.29 10.51 -0.67
C SER A 482 4.83 10.77 -0.29
N GLN A 483 4.09 11.45 -1.17
CA GLN A 483 2.62 11.64 -1.15
C GLN A 483 1.83 10.31 -1.06
N ASN A 484 2.45 9.20 -1.48
CA ASN A 484 1.91 7.85 -1.28
C ASN A 484 1.93 7.44 0.21
N GLY A 485 2.63 8.17 1.06
CA GLY A 485 2.75 7.93 2.48
C GLY A 485 3.66 6.76 2.86
N GLY A 486 4.21 6.86 4.06
CA GLY A 486 4.98 5.82 4.74
C GLY A 486 4.06 4.89 5.55
N ASN A 487 2.89 5.36 5.95
CA ASN A 487 1.81 4.56 6.54
C ASN A 487 0.48 5.17 6.08
N ASP A 488 -0.18 4.51 5.11
CA ASP A 488 -1.36 5.01 4.40
C ASP A 488 -2.59 4.21 4.90
N MET A 489 -3.48 3.76 4.03
CA MET A 489 -4.75 3.08 4.34
C MET A 489 -4.73 1.85 5.28
N THR A 490 -3.56 1.25 5.57
CA THR A 490 -3.50 0.06 6.43
C THR A 490 -3.74 0.43 7.89
N VAL A 491 -4.77 -0.15 8.50
CA VAL A 491 -5.12 0.08 9.91
C VAL A 491 -4.05 -0.48 10.85
N THR A 492 -3.74 0.28 11.90
CA THR A 492 -2.88 -0.15 13.00
C THR A 492 -3.60 -1.21 13.83
N THR A 493 -3.23 -2.47 13.64
CA THR A 493 -3.79 -3.62 14.36
C THR A 493 -3.07 -3.82 15.68
N MET A 494 -3.72 -4.35 16.72
CA MET A 494 -3.10 -4.42 18.04
C MET A 494 -3.50 -5.63 18.88
N SER A 495 -2.57 -6.13 19.70
CA SER A 495 -2.79 -7.20 20.68
C SER A 495 -2.87 -6.62 22.09
N PRO A 496 -4.04 -6.69 22.77
CA PRO A 496 -4.14 -6.20 24.16
C PRO A 496 -3.30 -7.06 25.10
N LYS A 497 -3.24 -8.37 24.81
CA LYS A 497 -2.47 -9.36 25.59
C LYS A 497 -0.97 -9.09 25.55
N LEU A 498 -0.40 -8.80 24.38
CA LEU A 498 1.02 -8.49 24.24
C LEU A 498 1.35 -7.03 24.53
N ASN A 499 0.32 -6.18 24.67
CA ASN A 499 0.47 -4.73 24.75
C ASN A 499 1.29 -4.17 23.57
N MET A 500 1.00 -4.68 22.36
CA MET A 500 1.71 -4.32 21.13
C MET A 500 0.73 -3.91 20.03
N ARG A 501 1.18 -3.06 19.12
CA ARG A 501 0.52 -2.74 17.85
C ARG A 501 1.44 -3.02 16.67
N TYR A 502 0.82 -3.27 15.52
CA TYR A 502 1.48 -3.68 14.29
C TYR A 502 1.22 -2.64 13.21
N VAL A 503 2.30 -2.09 12.66
CA VAL A 503 2.25 -0.97 11.71
C VAL A 503 2.90 -1.40 10.40
N GLY A 504 2.10 -1.40 9.32
CA GLY A 504 2.59 -1.64 7.96
C GLY A 504 3.13 -0.35 7.32
N LEU A 505 4.30 -0.45 6.71
CA LEU A 505 5.04 0.68 6.17
C LEU A 505 5.30 0.60 4.67
N SER A 506 5.66 1.75 4.10
CA SER A 506 6.08 1.96 2.71
C SER A 506 7.34 2.82 2.67
N TYR A 507 8.34 2.37 1.91
CA TYR A 507 9.54 3.13 1.56
C TYR A 507 9.47 3.53 0.10
N MET A 508 9.00 4.75 -0.13
CA MET A 508 8.87 5.37 -1.44
C MET A 508 9.16 6.86 -1.32
N PRO A 509 10.41 7.32 -1.55
CA PRO A 509 10.72 8.74 -1.52
C PRO A 509 10.02 9.49 -2.68
N GLY A 510 9.56 10.70 -2.39
CA GLY A 510 8.89 11.58 -3.36
C GLY A 510 9.87 12.16 -4.36
N GLY A 511 9.35 12.64 -5.50
CA GLY A 511 10.17 13.27 -6.54
C GLY A 511 9.37 13.90 -7.67
N HIS A 512 8.79 15.10 -7.50
CA HIS A 512 8.11 15.78 -8.61
C HIS A 512 8.10 17.33 -8.51
N PRO A 513 7.96 18.04 -9.66
CA PRO A 513 7.73 19.48 -9.69
C PRO A 513 6.29 19.83 -9.29
N LEU A 514 6.05 21.09 -8.90
CA LEU A 514 4.75 21.60 -8.46
C LEU A 514 3.64 21.48 -9.52
N GLN A 515 3.98 21.58 -10.81
CA GLN A 515 2.99 21.51 -11.88
C GLN A 515 2.53 20.08 -12.20
N GLN A 516 3.11 19.06 -11.56
CA GLN A 516 2.70 17.67 -11.73
C GLN A 516 1.97 17.17 -10.48
N GLY A 517 0.79 16.56 -10.67
CA GLY A 517 0.02 15.98 -9.58
C GLY A 517 0.81 14.87 -8.87
N GLY A 518 0.96 14.96 -7.55
CA GLY A 518 1.92 14.15 -6.79
C GLY A 518 1.59 12.65 -6.62
N ASN A 519 0.34 12.23 -6.86
CA ASN A 519 -0.07 10.85 -6.56
C ASN A 519 0.54 9.86 -7.58
N GLY A 520 1.41 8.96 -7.11
CA GLY A 520 2.18 8.04 -7.96
C GLY A 520 3.53 8.54 -8.47
N LEU A 521 3.94 9.78 -8.17
CA LEU A 521 5.25 10.32 -8.58
C LEU A 521 6.31 10.07 -7.50
N ARG A 522 7.35 9.32 -7.87
CA ARG A 522 8.41 8.78 -6.98
C ARG A 522 9.78 9.31 -7.37
N MET A 523 10.80 9.19 -6.54
CA MET A 523 12.17 9.43 -7.04
C MET A 523 12.48 8.51 -8.23
N ILE A 524 12.94 9.08 -9.35
CA ILE A 524 13.28 8.30 -10.56
C ILE A 524 14.36 7.27 -10.21
N GLY A 525 14.17 6.02 -10.63
CA GLY A 525 15.08 4.90 -10.34
C GLY A 525 15.05 4.37 -8.90
N GLY A 526 14.36 5.03 -7.97
CA GLY A 526 14.22 4.59 -6.56
C GLY A 526 13.31 3.38 -6.40
N TYR A 527 13.65 2.49 -5.46
CA TYR A 527 12.88 1.29 -5.15
C TYR A 527 11.57 1.59 -4.40
N GLN A 528 10.56 0.75 -4.60
CA GLN A 528 9.29 0.75 -3.88
C GLN A 528 9.17 -0.49 -3.01
N THR A 529 9.47 -0.32 -1.72
CA THR A 529 9.52 -1.42 -0.74
C THR A 529 8.69 -1.05 0.49
N GLY A 530 8.73 -1.88 1.53
CA GLY A 530 8.05 -1.58 2.79
C GLY A 530 8.61 -2.34 3.97
N ALA A 531 7.85 -2.34 5.06
CA ALA A 531 8.16 -3.09 6.26
C ALA A 531 6.90 -3.35 7.09
N ILE A 532 7.02 -4.20 8.09
CA ILE A 532 6.07 -4.28 9.21
C ILE A 532 6.81 -4.19 10.53
N LEU A 533 6.22 -3.45 11.47
CA LEU A 533 6.77 -3.21 12.80
C LEU A 533 5.90 -3.85 13.87
N GLY A 534 6.53 -4.34 14.94
CA GLY A 534 5.89 -4.53 16.24
C GLY A 534 6.27 -3.37 17.17
N VAL A 535 5.29 -2.69 17.73
CA VAL A 535 5.46 -1.48 18.54
C VAL A 535 4.83 -1.67 19.91
N ASN A 536 5.52 -1.31 20.99
CA ASN A 536 4.98 -1.31 22.34
C ASN A 536 3.93 -0.19 22.50
N ASN A 537 2.73 -0.52 22.95
CA ASN A 537 1.63 0.44 23.06
C ASN A 537 1.86 1.49 24.15
N SER A 538 2.54 1.13 25.23
CA SER A 538 2.78 1.99 26.40
C SER A 538 3.87 3.02 26.15
N THR A 539 4.87 2.69 25.34
CA THR A 539 6.05 3.55 25.11
C THR A 539 6.14 4.09 23.70
N GLY A 540 5.38 3.54 22.75
CA GLY A 540 5.49 3.86 21.33
C GLY A 540 6.79 3.41 20.67
N GLN A 541 7.63 2.63 21.36
CA GLN A 541 8.92 2.15 20.85
C GLN A 541 8.76 0.91 19.97
N VAL A 542 9.59 0.83 18.93
CA VAL A 542 9.69 -0.36 18.07
C VAL A 542 10.37 -1.50 18.85
N VAL A 543 9.69 -2.65 18.92
CA VAL A 543 10.18 -3.88 19.56
C VAL A 543 10.86 -4.79 18.53
N TRP A 544 10.27 -4.91 17.35
CA TRP A 544 10.85 -5.64 16.23
C TRP A 544 10.48 -4.99 14.90
N TYR A 545 11.31 -5.24 13.88
CA TYR A 545 11.24 -4.64 12.55
C TYR A 545 11.50 -5.72 11.51
N GLU A 546 10.65 -5.79 10.47
CA GLU A 546 10.84 -6.70 9.33
C GLU A 546 10.77 -5.90 8.02
N PRO A 547 11.87 -5.81 7.23
CA PRO A 547 11.83 -5.24 5.89
C PRO A 547 11.13 -6.19 4.92
N LEU A 548 10.36 -5.63 3.99
CA LEU A 548 9.60 -6.39 3.00
C LEU A 548 9.90 -5.89 1.59
N LYS A 549 9.81 -6.83 0.65
CA LYS A 549 10.02 -6.60 -0.77
C LYS A 549 9.04 -5.57 -1.36
N TYR A 550 7.81 -5.56 -0.84
CA TYR A 550 6.74 -4.65 -1.26
C TYR A 550 6.19 -3.88 -0.06
N ASP A 551 5.41 -2.84 -0.34
CA ASP A 551 4.73 -2.10 0.73
C ASP A 551 3.68 -2.94 1.47
N LEU A 552 3.42 -2.54 2.73
CA LEU A 552 2.27 -3.00 3.52
C LEU A 552 1.41 -1.82 4.00
N SER A 553 1.62 -0.62 3.46
CA SER A 553 0.94 0.59 3.94
C SER A 553 -0.47 0.77 3.39
N ARG A 554 -0.95 -0.10 2.48
CA ARG A 554 -2.23 0.06 1.76
C ARG A 554 -3.24 -1.07 1.98
N GLN A 555 -4.21 -0.86 2.88
CA GLN A 555 -5.42 -1.69 3.03
C GLN A 555 -5.17 -3.18 3.37
N HIS A 556 -3.94 -3.55 3.75
CA HIS A 556 -3.60 -4.94 4.12
C HIS A 556 -4.29 -5.41 5.41
N ASN A 557 -4.76 -4.46 6.25
CA ASN A 557 -5.44 -4.65 7.54
C ASN A 557 -5.10 -5.99 8.21
N PRO A 558 -3.90 -6.10 8.81
CA PRO A 558 -3.46 -7.32 9.44
C PRO A 558 -4.45 -7.83 10.49
N LEU A 559 -4.41 -9.13 10.77
CA LEU A 559 -5.16 -9.77 11.84
C LEU A 559 -4.18 -10.21 12.93
N VAL A 560 -4.51 -9.97 14.19
CA VAL A 560 -3.83 -10.62 15.32
C VAL A 560 -4.81 -11.48 16.13
N THR A 561 -4.29 -12.59 16.66
CA THR A 561 -5.07 -13.58 17.43
C THR A 561 -4.67 -13.57 18.91
N ALA A 562 -5.55 -14.05 19.78
CA ALA A 562 -5.27 -14.26 21.20
C ALA A 562 -4.13 -15.27 21.48
N THR A 563 -3.75 -16.04 20.47
CA THR A 563 -2.64 -17.01 20.48
C THR A 563 -1.31 -16.43 19.98
N ASP A 564 -1.23 -15.10 19.87
CA ASP A 564 -0.02 -14.37 19.49
C ASP A 564 0.45 -14.71 18.06
N LEU A 565 -0.50 -14.91 17.15
CA LEU A 565 -0.26 -15.00 15.71
C LEU A 565 -0.71 -13.71 15.01
N LEU A 566 0.11 -13.23 14.08
CA LEU A 566 -0.15 -12.08 13.21
C LEU A 566 -0.25 -12.56 11.76
N PHE A 567 -1.38 -12.32 11.11
CA PHE A 567 -1.61 -12.64 9.71
C PHE A 567 -1.69 -11.38 8.84
N HIS A 568 -1.08 -11.40 7.67
CA HIS A 568 -1.18 -10.32 6.67
C HIS A 568 -0.95 -10.83 5.25
N THR A 569 -1.50 -10.13 4.26
CA THR A 569 -1.30 -10.43 2.83
C THR A 569 -0.12 -9.66 2.26
N GLN A 570 0.46 -10.14 1.16
CA GLN A 570 1.52 -9.45 0.41
C GLN A 570 1.20 -9.33 -1.09
N MET A 571 1.91 -8.42 -1.75
CA MET A 571 1.73 -8.09 -3.16
C MET A 571 2.19 -9.17 -4.15
N ASP A 572 2.98 -10.13 -3.71
CA ASP A 572 3.32 -11.36 -4.44
C ASP A 572 2.41 -12.54 -4.08
N GLY A 573 1.24 -12.27 -3.47
CA GLY A 573 0.16 -13.23 -3.27
C GLY A 573 0.31 -14.17 -2.08
N TRP A 574 1.32 -13.95 -1.24
CA TRP A 574 1.44 -14.65 0.02
C TRP A 574 0.43 -14.15 1.04
N LEU A 575 -0.29 -15.08 1.68
CA LEU A 575 -0.83 -14.88 3.03
C LEU A 575 0.22 -15.42 4.02
N VAL A 576 0.67 -14.58 4.94
CA VAL A 576 1.76 -14.92 5.87
C VAL A 576 1.25 -14.92 7.30
N GLY A 577 1.62 -15.94 8.07
CA GLY A 577 1.40 -16.06 9.52
C GLY A 577 2.71 -15.93 10.28
N ARG A 578 2.77 -14.99 11.23
CA ARG A 578 3.96 -14.64 12.02
C ARG A 578 3.70 -14.79 13.50
N ASP A 579 4.76 -14.98 14.28
CA ASP A 579 4.74 -14.77 15.72
C ASP A 579 4.57 -13.28 16.00
N ALA A 580 3.46 -12.90 16.61
CA ALA A 580 3.12 -11.51 16.87
C ALA A 580 4.07 -10.84 17.88
N ALA A 581 4.75 -11.60 18.73
CA ALA A 581 5.69 -11.07 19.71
C ALA A 581 7.09 -10.79 19.12
N THR A 582 7.49 -11.52 18.06
CA THR A 582 8.87 -11.46 17.53
C THR A 582 8.96 -11.08 16.05
N GLY A 583 7.86 -11.09 15.32
CA GLY A 583 7.83 -10.87 13.87
C GLY A 583 8.25 -12.07 13.03
N LYS A 584 8.71 -13.17 13.65
CA LYS A 584 9.19 -14.38 12.97
C LYS A 584 8.08 -15.02 12.13
N GLU A 585 8.36 -15.29 10.86
CA GLU A 585 7.48 -16.08 10.00
C GLU A 585 7.37 -17.53 10.49
N LEU A 586 6.14 -18.01 10.63
CA LEU A 586 5.82 -19.37 11.08
C LEU A 586 5.12 -20.19 10.00
N TRP A 587 4.44 -19.52 9.07
CA TRP A 587 3.64 -20.14 8.02
C TRP A 587 3.40 -19.14 6.88
N ARG A 588 3.25 -19.64 5.66
CA ARG A 588 2.78 -18.85 4.51
C ARG A 588 2.02 -19.74 3.53
N PHE A 589 1.21 -19.11 2.68
CA PHE A 589 0.46 -19.79 1.62
C PHE A 589 0.31 -18.90 0.38
N GLN A 590 0.56 -19.46 -0.81
CA GLN A 590 0.45 -18.74 -2.10
C GLN A 590 -0.97 -18.80 -2.67
N MET A 591 -1.61 -17.63 -2.78
CA MET A 591 -2.99 -17.47 -3.28
C MET A 591 -3.05 -17.19 -4.80
N GLY A 592 -1.92 -16.87 -5.44
CA GLY A 592 -1.75 -16.80 -6.90
C GLY A 592 -2.09 -15.47 -7.56
N ALA A 593 -2.33 -14.43 -6.77
CA ALA A 593 -2.50 -13.07 -7.27
C ALA A 593 -2.03 -12.04 -6.23
N PRO A 594 -1.69 -10.80 -6.63
CA PRO A 594 -1.37 -9.73 -5.68
C PRO A 594 -2.53 -9.43 -4.72
N SER A 595 -2.21 -9.19 -3.44
CA SER A 595 -3.22 -8.96 -2.40
C SER A 595 -2.89 -7.77 -1.48
N GLN A 596 -3.80 -6.79 -1.44
CA GLN A 596 -3.79 -5.58 -0.58
C GLN A 596 -5.11 -5.44 0.18
N THR A 597 -5.46 -6.44 0.97
CA THR A 597 -6.78 -6.54 1.57
C THR A 597 -6.68 -7.14 2.97
N GLY A 598 -7.69 -6.85 3.79
CA GLY A 598 -7.71 -7.26 5.18
C GLY A 598 -7.90 -8.77 5.37
N THR A 599 -7.19 -9.29 6.37
CA THR A 599 -7.36 -10.66 6.86
C THR A 599 -8.31 -10.65 8.06
N ILE A 600 -9.19 -11.66 8.14
CA ILE A 600 -10.19 -11.78 9.21
C ILE A 600 -10.13 -13.17 9.86
N SER A 601 -10.68 -13.30 11.07
CA SER A 601 -10.92 -14.60 11.69
C SER A 601 -12.35 -14.70 12.19
N TYR A 602 -12.93 -15.89 12.06
CA TYR A 602 -14.31 -16.17 12.48
C TYR A 602 -14.43 -17.64 12.86
N GLU A 603 -15.56 -18.02 13.45
CA GLU A 603 -15.89 -19.40 13.79
C GLU A 603 -17.26 -19.78 13.23
N VAL A 604 -17.35 -20.94 12.58
CA VAL A 604 -18.62 -21.54 12.19
C VAL A 604 -18.59 -23.02 12.57
N ASN A 605 -19.67 -23.51 13.17
CA ASN A 605 -19.81 -24.90 13.60
C ASN A 605 -18.67 -25.40 14.52
N GLY A 606 -18.10 -24.51 15.36
CA GLY A 606 -17.00 -24.86 16.27
C GLY A 606 -15.62 -24.94 15.62
N GLU A 607 -15.49 -24.59 14.34
CA GLU A 607 -14.20 -24.51 13.65
C GLU A 607 -13.83 -23.05 13.40
N GLN A 608 -12.60 -22.68 13.79
CA GLN A 608 -12.02 -21.38 13.52
C GLN A 608 -11.46 -21.35 12.09
N TYR A 609 -11.72 -20.23 11.42
CA TYR A 609 -11.20 -19.93 10.11
C TYR A 609 -10.37 -18.64 10.13
N ILE A 610 -9.38 -18.59 9.23
CA ILE A 610 -8.72 -17.36 8.76
C ILE A 610 -9.19 -17.14 7.33
N ALA A 611 -9.59 -15.92 6.96
CA ALA A 611 -9.98 -15.63 5.59
C ALA A 611 -9.47 -14.27 5.11
N THR A 612 -9.28 -14.18 3.80
CA THR A 612 -8.91 -12.93 3.13
C THR A 612 -9.45 -12.95 1.69
N THR A 613 -9.70 -11.78 1.16
CA THR A 613 -9.77 -11.60 -0.29
C THR A 613 -8.36 -11.66 -0.86
N ASN A 614 -8.21 -12.22 -2.06
CA ASN A 614 -7.00 -12.15 -2.85
C ASN A 614 -7.25 -11.16 -4.00
N MET A 615 -7.02 -9.87 -3.73
CA MET A 615 -7.24 -8.74 -4.64
C MET A 615 -6.32 -7.58 -4.26
N ALA A 616 -5.90 -6.76 -5.23
CA ALA A 616 -5.14 -5.54 -4.94
C ALA A 616 -5.64 -4.33 -5.71
N GLY A 617 -5.31 -3.13 -5.22
CA GLY A 617 -5.47 -1.90 -5.98
C GLY A 617 -4.30 -1.64 -6.93
N GLY A 618 -4.44 -0.66 -7.81
CA GLY A 618 -3.36 -0.26 -8.73
C GLY A 618 -2.28 0.64 -8.12
N GLN A 619 -2.28 0.87 -6.81
CA GLN A 619 -1.35 1.77 -6.13
C GLN A 619 -0.54 1.01 -5.06
N PRO A 620 0.78 1.22 -4.98
CA PRO A 620 1.64 1.96 -5.92
C PRO A 620 1.91 1.16 -7.20
N TYR A 621 1.53 -0.11 -7.24
CA TYR A 621 1.88 -1.03 -8.31
C TYR A 621 0.77 -1.07 -9.37
N SER A 622 1.11 -0.72 -10.61
CA SER A 622 0.17 -0.59 -11.73
C SER A 622 -0.57 -1.88 -12.15
N GLN A 623 -0.32 -3.01 -11.48
CA GLN A 623 -0.76 -4.36 -11.88
C GLN A 623 -1.60 -5.10 -10.81
N GLY A 624 -2.10 -4.43 -9.77
CA GLY A 624 -2.90 -5.09 -8.71
C GLY A 624 -4.23 -5.74 -9.15
N GLY A 625 -4.59 -5.70 -10.44
CA GLY A 625 -5.92 -6.03 -10.94
C GLY A 625 -6.28 -7.52 -11.14
N ASN A 626 -5.38 -8.47 -10.86
CA ASN A 626 -5.55 -9.85 -11.34
C ASN A 626 -6.16 -10.82 -10.31
N GLY A 627 -6.24 -10.45 -9.04
CA GLY A 627 -6.86 -11.27 -7.98
C GLY A 627 -8.37 -11.02 -7.87
N GLN A 628 -9.17 -12.09 -7.87
CA GLN A 628 -10.64 -12.01 -7.83
C GLN A 628 -11.30 -13.06 -6.92
N SER A 629 -10.56 -13.60 -5.94
CA SER A 629 -11.05 -14.69 -5.09
C SER A 629 -11.11 -14.33 -3.60
N VAL A 630 -11.87 -15.13 -2.86
CA VAL A 630 -11.82 -15.20 -1.41
C VAL A 630 -11.30 -16.56 -1.02
N TRP A 631 -10.41 -16.59 -0.03
CA TRP A 631 -9.86 -17.80 0.55
C TRP A 631 -10.23 -17.88 2.03
N ALA A 632 -10.56 -19.08 2.48
CA ALA A 632 -10.65 -19.37 3.90
C ALA A 632 -9.81 -20.61 4.25
N PHE A 633 -9.20 -20.58 5.42
CA PHE A 633 -8.24 -21.55 5.91
C PHE A 633 -8.66 -22.05 7.29
N LYS A 634 -8.46 -23.34 7.55
CA LYS A 634 -8.65 -23.94 8.87
C LYS A 634 -7.60 -25.02 9.12
N ILE A 635 -7.45 -25.45 10.37
CA ILE A 635 -6.56 -26.57 10.70
C ILE A 635 -7.02 -27.83 9.95
N GLY A 636 -6.11 -28.44 9.20
CA GLY A 636 -6.39 -29.63 8.40
C GLY A 636 -7.20 -29.39 7.13
N GLY A 637 -7.38 -28.13 6.69
CA GLY A 637 -7.97 -27.81 5.40
C GLY A 637 -7.19 -28.41 4.22
N LYS A 638 -7.90 -28.94 3.21
CA LYS A 638 -7.33 -29.68 2.07
C LYS A 638 -7.95 -29.29 0.72
N ALA A 639 -8.58 -28.12 0.64
CA ALA A 639 -9.15 -27.65 -0.63
C ALA A 639 -8.03 -27.51 -1.68
N LYS A 640 -8.36 -27.86 -2.92
CA LYS A 640 -7.45 -27.72 -4.05
C LYS A 640 -7.65 -26.39 -4.75
N TYR A 641 -6.60 -25.86 -5.34
CA TYR A 641 -6.69 -24.68 -6.18
C TYR A 641 -7.37 -25.02 -7.51
N TYR A 642 -8.32 -24.18 -7.92
CA TYR A 642 -9.04 -24.29 -9.18
C TYR A 642 -9.29 -22.92 -9.81
N THR A 643 -9.53 -22.89 -11.11
CA THR A 643 -10.06 -21.75 -11.86
C THR A 643 -11.48 -22.06 -12.35
N GLY A 644 -12.21 -21.04 -12.79
CA GLY A 644 -13.63 -21.19 -13.13
C GLY A 644 -14.55 -21.11 -11.91
N THR A 645 -15.79 -21.57 -12.08
CA THR A 645 -16.81 -21.50 -11.03
C THR A 645 -16.65 -22.62 -10.01
N ARG A 646 -17.23 -22.46 -8.83
CA ARG A 646 -17.27 -23.56 -7.85
C ARG A 646 -18.07 -24.76 -8.34
N ALA A 647 -19.12 -24.55 -9.13
CA ALA A 647 -19.95 -25.62 -9.66
C ALA A 647 -19.25 -26.42 -10.77
N ASP A 648 -18.29 -25.80 -11.47
CA ASP A 648 -17.50 -26.40 -12.54
C ASP A 648 -16.01 -26.00 -12.38
N PRO A 649 -15.30 -26.63 -11.42
CA PRO A 649 -13.93 -26.25 -11.10
C PRO A 649 -12.93 -26.83 -12.10
N VAL A 650 -11.98 -25.99 -12.55
CA VAL A 650 -10.86 -26.38 -13.41
C VAL A 650 -9.57 -26.42 -12.57
N TYR A 651 -9.10 -27.62 -12.21
CA TYR A 651 -7.89 -27.78 -11.41
C TYR A 651 -6.62 -27.50 -12.23
N VAL A 652 -5.91 -26.42 -11.90
CA VAL A 652 -4.69 -25.99 -12.61
C VAL A 652 -3.43 -26.63 -12.04
N THR A 653 -3.44 -26.91 -10.73
CA THR A 653 -2.32 -27.56 -10.02
C THR A 653 -2.81 -28.85 -9.35
N GLY A 654 -1.87 -29.74 -9.02
CA GLY A 654 -2.17 -30.94 -8.22
C GLY A 654 -2.34 -30.65 -6.71
N GLY A 655 -1.95 -29.44 -6.28
CA GLY A 655 -1.87 -29.03 -4.88
C GLY A 655 -2.91 -28.00 -4.46
N SER A 656 -2.77 -27.53 -3.23
CA SER A 656 -3.65 -26.53 -2.63
C SER A 656 -3.27 -25.09 -2.99
N GLU A 657 -1.98 -24.81 -3.15
CA GLU A 657 -1.49 -23.49 -3.54
C GLU A 657 -1.72 -23.22 -5.03
N ALA A 658 -1.96 -21.94 -5.32
CA ALA A 658 -1.99 -21.45 -6.68
C ALA A 658 -0.56 -21.25 -7.22
N PRO A 659 -0.37 -21.26 -8.54
CA PRO A 659 0.89 -20.81 -9.13
C PRO A 659 1.21 -19.38 -8.68
N ALA A 660 2.48 -19.10 -8.45
CA ALA A 660 2.90 -17.79 -7.99
C ALA A 660 2.58 -16.72 -9.05
N PRO A 661 2.11 -15.53 -8.64
CA PRO A 661 1.68 -14.51 -9.58
C PRO A 661 2.83 -13.98 -10.43
N LEU A 662 2.49 -13.31 -11.53
CA LEU A 662 3.47 -12.61 -12.34
C LEU A 662 4.26 -11.60 -11.47
N PRO A 663 5.58 -11.46 -11.70
CA PRO A 663 6.35 -10.40 -11.07
C PRO A 663 5.68 -9.05 -11.35
N ILE A 664 5.52 -8.25 -10.30
CA ILE A 664 5.02 -6.89 -10.45
C ILE A 664 6.03 -6.09 -11.28
N PRO A 665 5.68 -5.50 -12.44
CA PRO A 665 6.62 -4.64 -13.16
C PRO A 665 6.79 -3.29 -12.42
N ASN A 666 7.86 -2.55 -12.72
CA ASN A 666 8.10 -1.17 -12.24
C ASN A 666 8.35 -1.02 -10.73
N TRP A 667 9.14 -1.90 -10.11
CA TRP A 667 9.59 -1.70 -8.71
C TRP A 667 10.45 -0.43 -8.56
N ARG A 668 11.03 0.04 -9.66
CA ARG A 668 11.68 1.36 -9.79
C ARG A 668 10.86 2.25 -10.73
N ARG A 669 10.85 3.56 -10.47
CA ARG A 669 10.22 4.53 -11.37
C ARG A 669 11.04 4.68 -12.67
N PRO A 670 10.44 4.56 -13.87
CA PRO A 670 11.12 4.81 -15.14
C PRO A 670 11.34 6.32 -15.41
N THR A 671 12.21 6.64 -16.37
CA THR A 671 12.35 8.00 -16.93
C THR A 671 11.25 8.28 -17.96
N ASP A 672 11.08 9.53 -18.39
CA ASP A 672 10.19 9.88 -19.50
C ASP A 672 10.67 9.25 -20.82
N ASN A 673 9.81 9.20 -21.86
CA ASN A 673 10.16 8.66 -23.18
C ASN A 673 10.39 9.79 -24.19
N ALA A 674 11.65 10.10 -24.53
CA ALA A 674 12.01 10.99 -25.63
C ALA A 674 12.33 10.20 -26.91
N ALA A 675 12.04 10.78 -28.09
CA ALA A 675 12.31 10.15 -29.38
C ALA A 675 13.82 10.02 -29.66
N ALA A 676 14.27 8.82 -30.05
CA ALA A 676 15.68 8.49 -30.28
C ALA A 676 16.18 8.77 -31.72
N GLY A 677 15.30 9.08 -32.66
CA GLY A 677 15.57 9.01 -34.11
C GLY A 677 16.59 10.00 -34.68
N ILE A 678 17.15 10.89 -33.86
CA ILE A 678 18.15 11.90 -34.28
C ILE A 678 19.55 11.71 -33.66
N VAL A 679 19.71 10.74 -32.75
CA VAL A 679 20.99 10.48 -32.05
C VAL A 679 21.48 9.08 -32.41
N PRO A 680 22.78 8.89 -32.72
CA PRO A 680 23.35 7.56 -32.98
C PRO A 680 22.99 6.52 -31.92
N ASP A 681 22.89 5.25 -32.32
CA ASP A 681 22.37 4.16 -31.47
C ASP A 681 23.17 3.91 -30.19
N ASN A 682 24.46 4.27 -30.18
CA ASN A 682 25.36 4.16 -29.03
C ASN A 682 25.66 5.52 -28.39
N GLU A 683 24.81 6.53 -28.57
CA GLU A 683 25.04 7.87 -28.06
C GLU A 683 23.83 8.45 -27.31
N VAL A 684 24.13 9.31 -26.34
CA VAL A 684 23.18 10.15 -25.62
C VAL A 684 23.68 11.60 -25.61
N TRP A 685 22.78 12.53 -25.91
CA TRP A 685 23.02 13.97 -25.83
C TRP A 685 22.40 14.57 -24.57
N MET A 686 23.17 15.37 -23.84
CA MET A 686 22.77 15.97 -22.57
C MET A 686 22.13 17.35 -22.75
N ALA A 687 21.16 17.66 -21.89
CA ALA A 687 20.48 18.96 -21.78
C ALA A 687 19.83 19.48 -23.07
N ARG A 688 19.13 18.60 -23.81
CA ARG A 688 18.39 18.93 -25.05
C ARG A 688 16.95 18.47 -24.98
N SER A 689 15.99 19.31 -25.38
CA SER A 689 14.57 18.98 -25.35
C SER A 689 14.05 18.43 -26.68
N ASN A 690 13.54 17.19 -26.66
CA ASN A 690 12.76 16.53 -27.73
C ASN A 690 13.50 16.27 -29.07
N GLY A 691 13.05 15.23 -29.80
CA GLY A 691 13.72 14.62 -30.97
C GLY A 691 13.82 15.46 -32.25
N THR A 692 13.63 16.79 -32.18
CA THR A 692 13.85 17.74 -33.30
C THR A 692 14.75 18.92 -32.92
N ALA A 693 15.49 18.80 -31.80
CA ALA A 693 16.32 19.82 -31.16
C ALA A 693 16.93 20.86 -32.13
N THR A 694 16.47 22.12 -32.05
CA THR A 694 17.15 23.27 -32.67
C THR A 694 17.06 24.59 -31.90
N SER A 695 16.26 24.75 -30.83
CA SER A 695 16.01 26.09 -30.25
C SER A 695 16.32 26.32 -28.76
N THR A 696 16.55 25.29 -27.93
CA THR A 696 16.81 25.51 -26.48
C THR A 696 18.14 24.89 -26.04
N PRO A 697 19.19 25.70 -25.82
CA PRO A 697 20.41 25.25 -25.15
C PRO A 697 20.19 25.05 -23.65
N ASP A 698 21.03 24.22 -23.02
CA ASP A 698 21.08 23.96 -21.58
C ASP A 698 19.69 23.62 -20.98
N SER A 699 18.96 22.75 -21.66
CA SER A 699 17.58 22.41 -21.27
C SER A 699 17.54 21.59 -19.97
N VAL A 700 16.72 22.06 -19.03
CA VAL A 700 16.50 21.45 -17.71
C VAL A 700 15.19 20.65 -17.62
N ALA A 701 14.57 20.31 -18.75
CA ALA A 701 13.35 19.50 -18.74
C ALA A 701 13.65 18.04 -18.35
N THR A 702 12.65 17.34 -17.81
CA THR A 702 12.83 15.95 -17.34
C THR A 702 13.27 14.99 -18.45
N ALA A 703 12.79 15.22 -19.67
CA ALA A 703 13.15 14.45 -20.86
C ALA A 703 14.42 14.97 -21.57
N SER A 704 15.23 15.81 -20.93
CA SER A 704 16.35 16.50 -21.60
C SER A 704 17.65 15.70 -21.72
N MET A 705 17.62 14.41 -21.43
CA MET A 705 18.62 13.44 -21.90
C MET A 705 18.06 12.85 -23.19
N ILE A 706 18.74 12.95 -24.34
CA ILE A 706 18.21 12.42 -25.62
C ILE A 706 19.02 11.22 -26.12
N PRO A 707 18.38 10.04 -26.28
CA PRO A 707 17.07 9.71 -25.71
C PRO A 707 17.18 9.56 -24.18
N SER A 708 16.07 9.75 -23.49
CA SER A 708 15.99 9.65 -22.02
C SER A 708 15.98 8.20 -21.56
N GLN A 709 15.73 7.28 -22.49
CA GLN A 709 15.89 5.84 -22.35
C GLN A 709 16.65 5.30 -23.55
N ARG A 710 17.76 4.61 -23.31
CA ARG A 710 18.55 3.95 -24.34
C ARG A 710 18.69 2.46 -24.01
N ARG A 711 18.37 1.59 -24.96
CA ARG A 711 18.60 0.14 -24.83
C ARG A 711 19.82 -0.26 -25.64
N VAL A 712 20.77 -0.98 -25.03
CA VAL A 712 21.99 -1.48 -25.69
C VAL A 712 22.32 -2.90 -25.25
N PRO A 713 22.95 -3.73 -26.09
CA PRO A 713 23.49 -5.01 -25.65
C PRO A 713 24.62 -4.89 -24.61
N VAL A 714 24.81 -5.93 -23.80
CA VAL A 714 26.03 -6.07 -22.97
C VAL A 714 27.29 -6.05 -23.86
N GLY A 715 28.29 -5.32 -23.40
CA GLY A 715 29.57 -5.10 -24.09
C GLY A 715 29.61 -3.80 -24.90
N THR A 716 28.47 -3.11 -25.09
CA THR A 716 28.40 -1.86 -25.83
C THR A 716 29.07 -0.71 -25.07
N THR A 717 29.88 0.07 -25.78
CA THR A 717 30.37 1.38 -25.32
C THR A 717 29.40 2.46 -25.74
N VAL A 718 28.85 3.21 -24.77
CA VAL A 718 27.97 4.35 -25.02
C VAL A 718 28.76 5.64 -24.87
N THR A 719 28.52 6.57 -25.78
CA THR A 719 29.07 7.93 -25.75
C THR A 719 28.05 8.89 -25.13
N PHE A 720 28.48 9.66 -24.13
CA PHE A 720 27.74 10.78 -23.56
C PHE A 720 28.32 12.07 -24.13
N ARG A 721 27.48 12.95 -24.68
CA ARG A 721 27.89 14.22 -25.28
C ARG A 721 27.21 15.40 -24.59
N ASN A 722 27.97 16.46 -24.32
CA ASN A 722 27.42 17.80 -24.13
C ASN A 722 27.47 18.56 -25.46
N PRO A 723 26.36 18.72 -26.21
CA PRO A 723 26.41 19.25 -27.58
C PRO A 723 26.76 20.74 -27.63
N GLY A 724 27.88 21.08 -28.27
CA GLY A 724 28.33 22.46 -28.48
C GLY A 724 28.01 23.00 -29.88
N ILE A 725 28.80 23.98 -30.33
CA ILE A 725 28.64 24.67 -31.62
C ILE A 725 28.83 23.72 -32.81
N GLU A 726 29.58 22.64 -32.62
CA GLU A 726 29.82 21.60 -33.61
C GLU A 726 28.58 20.76 -33.90
N THR A 727 27.66 20.66 -32.94
CA THR A 727 26.41 19.90 -33.07
C THR A 727 25.23 20.83 -33.35
N PHE A 728 25.18 22.00 -32.69
CA PHE A 728 24.11 22.99 -32.85
C PHE A 728 24.69 24.40 -33.06
N PRO A 729 25.02 24.79 -34.30
CA PRO A 729 25.68 26.06 -34.59
C PRO A 729 24.90 27.30 -34.15
N ASN A 730 23.56 27.22 -34.12
CA ASN A 730 22.70 28.35 -33.79
C ASN A 730 22.25 28.37 -32.32
N SER A 731 22.48 27.28 -31.58
CA SER A 731 21.97 27.10 -30.21
C SER A 731 22.83 26.10 -29.41
N PRO A 732 24.16 26.30 -29.33
CA PRO A 732 25.03 25.40 -28.57
C PRO A 732 24.72 25.47 -27.08
N ASN A 733 24.94 24.37 -26.35
CA ASN A 733 24.94 24.42 -24.90
C ASN A 733 26.05 25.38 -24.44
N GLN A 734 25.80 26.09 -23.36
CA GLN A 734 26.71 27.09 -22.82
C GLN A 734 27.26 26.66 -21.46
N LYS A 735 26.64 25.67 -20.81
CA LYS A 735 27.01 25.20 -19.49
C LYS A 735 27.74 23.87 -19.55
N GLU A 736 28.54 23.60 -18.52
CA GLU A 736 28.96 22.24 -18.20
C GLU A 736 27.72 21.39 -17.96
N HIS A 737 27.76 20.12 -18.35
CA HIS A 737 26.71 19.16 -18.06
C HIS A 737 27.34 17.83 -17.64
N CYS A 738 26.61 17.04 -16.86
CA CYS A 738 27.13 15.79 -16.32
C CYS A 738 26.30 14.55 -16.64
N ALA A 739 26.97 13.41 -16.57
CA ALA A 739 26.36 12.09 -16.46
C ALA A 739 26.88 11.42 -15.18
N THR A 740 26.14 11.58 -14.09
CA THR A 740 26.46 10.99 -12.78
C THR A 740 25.55 9.79 -12.50
N GLN A 741 26.11 8.58 -12.35
CA GLN A 741 25.34 7.36 -12.10
C GLN A 741 24.97 7.20 -10.60
N PHE A 742 23.71 6.94 -10.25
CA PHE A 742 23.20 7.15 -8.87
C PHE A 742 23.39 6.04 -7.86
N PHE A 743 23.49 4.78 -8.27
CA PHE A 743 23.37 3.66 -7.34
C PHE A 743 24.74 3.05 -7.04
N GLU A 744 25.48 2.72 -8.09
CA GLU A 744 26.79 2.08 -8.00
C GLU A 744 27.96 3.06 -8.17
N GLY A 745 27.70 4.33 -8.51
CA GLY A 745 28.73 5.33 -8.78
C GLY A 745 29.67 4.96 -9.93
N LYS A 746 29.21 4.17 -10.91
CA LYS A 746 30.09 3.58 -11.95
C LYS A 746 30.79 4.60 -12.84
N PHE A 747 30.17 5.76 -13.04
CA PHE A 747 30.73 6.86 -13.81
C PHE A 747 30.18 8.20 -13.32
N ASN A 748 30.98 9.24 -13.51
CA ASN A 748 30.65 10.63 -13.18
C ASN A 748 31.39 11.55 -14.16
N PHE A 749 30.82 11.73 -15.34
CA PHE A 749 31.44 12.56 -16.39
C PHE A 749 30.97 14.00 -16.23
N ARG A 750 31.91 14.95 -16.22
CA ARG A 750 31.65 16.39 -16.32
C ARG A 750 32.15 16.86 -17.67
N LEU A 751 31.26 17.40 -18.50
CA LEU A 751 31.53 17.68 -19.91
C LEU A 751 31.24 19.14 -20.21
N GLN A 752 32.24 19.87 -20.69
CA GLN A 752 32.08 21.20 -21.29
C GLN A 752 31.38 21.09 -22.66
N PRO A 753 30.76 22.16 -23.17
CA PRO A 753 30.16 22.14 -24.51
C PRO A 753 31.15 21.63 -25.57
N GLY A 754 30.70 20.67 -26.38
CA GLY A 754 31.49 19.98 -27.41
C GLY A 754 32.25 18.75 -26.92
N GLN A 755 32.31 18.50 -25.61
CA GLN A 755 33.02 17.35 -25.06
C GLN A 755 32.16 16.07 -25.07
N THR A 756 32.87 14.94 -25.08
CA THR A 756 32.28 13.61 -24.96
C THR A 756 33.00 12.77 -23.92
N ALA A 757 32.31 11.80 -23.34
CA ALA A 757 32.88 10.73 -22.55
C ALA A 757 32.25 9.39 -22.94
N GLN A 758 32.94 8.29 -22.64
CA GLN A 758 32.49 6.95 -22.98
C GLN A 758 32.49 6.04 -21.76
N TYR A 759 31.51 5.15 -21.70
CA TYR A 759 31.46 4.07 -20.72
C TYR A 759 31.09 2.76 -21.40
N LYS A 760 31.83 1.70 -21.09
CA LYS A 760 31.53 0.34 -21.56
C LYS A 760 30.63 -0.35 -20.55
N PHE A 761 29.45 -0.77 -21.00
CA PHE A 761 28.50 -1.50 -20.17
C PHE A 761 28.73 -3.00 -20.33
N ASP A 762 29.46 -3.59 -19.39
CA ASP A 762 29.87 -5.01 -19.41
C ASP A 762 28.88 -5.94 -18.67
N ARG A 763 27.83 -5.40 -18.07
CA ARG A 763 26.82 -6.13 -17.29
C ARG A 763 25.40 -5.69 -17.66
N GLU A 764 24.47 -6.64 -17.63
CA GLU A 764 23.04 -6.42 -17.76
C GLU A 764 22.54 -5.59 -16.57
N GLY A 765 21.60 -4.69 -16.82
CA GLY A 765 20.98 -3.90 -15.77
C GLY A 765 20.40 -2.60 -16.26
N GLU A 766 19.94 -1.81 -15.30
CA GLU A 766 19.42 -0.48 -15.54
C GLU A 766 20.29 0.55 -14.85
N TYR A 767 20.87 1.43 -15.65
CA TYR A 767 21.82 2.44 -15.19
C TYR A 767 21.19 3.81 -15.31
N TYR A 768 20.75 4.34 -14.17
CA TYR A 768 20.18 5.68 -14.07
C TYR A 768 21.28 6.71 -13.79
N TYR A 769 21.18 7.87 -14.45
CA TYR A 769 22.13 8.98 -14.30
C TYR A 769 21.45 10.34 -14.51
N ASN A 770 22.01 11.41 -13.93
CA ASN A 770 21.52 12.79 -14.04
C ASN A 770 22.64 13.76 -14.33
N ASP A 771 22.19 14.97 -14.62
CA ASP A 771 22.99 16.15 -14.82
C ASP A 771 23.28 16.88 -13.50
N CYS A 772 24.42 17.55 -13.47
CA CYS A 772 24.95 18.32 -12.34
C CYS A 772 24.50 19.78 -12.37
N THR A 773 24.07 20.28 -13.53
CA THR A 773 23.53 21.63 -13.71
C THR A 773 22.10 21.70 -13.20
N ASP A 774 21.34 20.65 -13.45
CA ASP A 774 20.00 20.44 -12.92
C ASP A 774 19.75 18.92 -12.83
N PRO A 775 19.20 18.38 -11.74
CA PRO A 775 18.88 16.97 -11.57
C PRO A 775 17.52 16.56 -12.17
N ARG A 776 16.72 17.48 -12.75
CA ARG A 776 15.48 17.10 -13.47
C ARG A 776 15.76 16.26 -14.72
N PRO A 777 16.73 16.60 -15.58
CA PRO A 777 17.18 15.71 -16.64
C PRO A 777 17.75 14.41 -16.05
N VAL A 778 17.01 13.31 -16.23
CA VAL A 778 17.43 11.96 -15.82
C VAL A 778 17.38 11.03 -17.02
N GLY A 779 18.48 10.32 -17.25
CA GLY A 779 18.59 9.31 -18.28
C GLY A 779 18.66 7.90 -17.70
N ARG A 780 18.31 6.91 -18.53
CA ARG A 780 18.36 5.49 -18.21
C ARG A 780 18.98 4.71 -19.37
N ILE A 781 20.07 4.01 -19.10
CA ILE A 781 20.60 2.99 -20.02
C ILE A 781 20.08 1.62 -19.57
N ILE A 782 19.37 0.93 -20.45
CA ILE A 782 18.89 -0.44 -20.27
C ILE A 782 19.86 -1.34 -21.03
N VAL A 783 20.71 -2.04 -20.29
CA VAL A 783 21.67 -2.97 -20.88
C VAL A 783 21.02 -4.34 -20.92
N THR A 784 20.84 -4.90 -22.11
CA THR A 784 20.20 -6.19 -22.33
C THR A 784 21.22 -7.29 -22.57
N LEU A 785 20.94 -8.46 -22.01
CA LEU A 785 21.74 -9.66 -22.21
C LEU A 785 20.86 -10.81 -22.69
N ASP A 786 21.05 -11.19 -23.95
CA ASP A 786 20.37 -12.35 -24.53
C ASP A 786 20.96 -13.64 -23.99
N ALA A 787 20.08 -14.60 -23.71
CA ALA A 787 20.49 -15.90 -23.21
C ALA A 787 20.95 -16.78 -24.37
N VAL A 788 22.12 -17.40 -24.23
CA VAL A 788 22.64 -18.38 -25.18
C VAL A 788 22.23 -19.78 -24.71
N GLU A 789 21.46 -20.49 -25.53
CA GLU A 789 21.03 -21.86 -25.23
C GLU A 789 22.24 -22.80 -25.21
N GLN A 790 22.26 -23.69 -24.21
CA GLN A 790 23.23 -24.76 -24.02
C GLN A 790 22.46 -26.10 -24.03
N PRO A 791 22.19 -26.67 -25.22
CA PRO A 791 21.38 -27.88 -25.33
C PRO A 791 21.96 -29.04 -24.51
N GLY A 792 21.14 -29.64 -23.64
CA GLY A 792 21.53 -30.79 -22.82
C GLY A 792 22.52 -30.47 -21.68
N ALA A 793 22.77 -29.20 -21.38
CA ALA A 793 23.63 -28.81 -20.26
C ALA A 793 22.95 -28.98 -18.90
N LEU A 794 21.61 -28.89 -18.83
CA LEU A 794 20.83 -29.06 -17.60
C LEU A 794 20.32 -30.51 -17.43
N GLN A 795 20.49 -31.04 -16.23
CA GLN A 795 19.96 -32.35 -15.85
C GLN A 795 19.45 -32.35 -14.41
N PHE A 796 18.21 -32.77 -14.19
CA PHE A 796 17.65 -33.00 -12.85
C PHE A 796 17.96 -34.42 -12.37
N VAL A 797 18.31 -34.57 -11.10
CA VAL A 797 18.64 -35.85 -10.49
C VAL A 797 17.86 -36.01 -9.17
N PRO A 798 16.92 -36.96 -9.08
CA PRO A 798 16.42 -37.84 -10.16
C PRO A 798 15.67 -37.05 -11.25
N ASN A 799 15.58 -37.61 -12.46
CA ASN A 799 14.79 -37.04 -13.57
C ASN A 799 13.27 -37.26 -13.41
N VAL A 800 12.87 -38.06 -12.42
CA VAL A 800 11.49 -38.21 -11.94
C VAL A 800 11.34 -37.39 -10.67
N LEU A 801 10.65 -36.26 -10.77
CA LEU A 801 10.31 -35.41 -9.63
C LEU A 801 9.04 -35.95 -8.96
N ASN A 802 9.23 -36.77 -7.92
CA ASN A 802 8.13 -37.20 -7.07
C ASN A 802 7.81 -36.11 -6.04
N LEU A 803 6.77 -35.34 -6.31
CA LEU A 803 6.32 -34.21 -5.49
C LEU A 803 5.21 -34.58 -4.50
N ARG A 804 4.98 -35.87 -4.24
CA ARG A 804 4.05 -36.31 -3.20
C ARG A 804 4.55 -35.89 -1.81
N PRO A 805 3.65 -35.49 -0.88
CA PRO A 805 4.00 -35.28 0.52
C PRO A 805 4.42 -36.61 1.15
N ALA A 806 5.53 -36.61 1.90
CA ALA A 806 6.10 -37.83 2.50
C ALA A 806 5.18 -38.51 3.53
N ASN A 807 4.23 -37.76 4.11
CA ASN A 807 3.29 -38.22 5.14
C ASN A 807 1.84 -38.40 4.63
N GLY A 808 1.58 -38.24 3.32
CA GLY A 808 0.23 -38.35 2.75
C GLY A 808 -0.76 -37.24 3.16
N VAL A 809 -0.30 -36.22 3.88
CA VAL A 809 -1.09 -35.05 4.30
C VAL A 809 -0.63 -33.85 3.51
N PHE A 810 -1.51 -33.32 2.64
CA PHE A 810 -1.22 -32.15 1.80
C PHE A 810 -1.27 -30.85 2.63
N THR A 811 -0.25 -30.61 3.45
CA THR A 811 -0.01 -29.30 4.09
C THR A 811 1.24 -28.61 3.53
N SER A 812 2.25 -29.35 3.07
CA SER A 812 3.35 -28.85 2.21
C SER A 812 4.20 -30.01 1.66
N VAL A 813 4.85 -29.79 0.50
CA VAL A 813 5.87 -30.70 -0.05
C VAL A 813 7.24 -30.23 0.42
N GLN A 814 7.93 -30.97 1.29
CA GLN A 814 9.24 -30.57 1.82
C GLN A 814 10.41 -31.26 1.10
N GLY A 815 11.57 -30.58 1.07
CA GLY A 815 12.83 -31.11 0.56
C GLY A 815 13.42 -30.27 -0.56
N LEU A 816 14.50 -30.77 -1.16
CA LEU A 816 15.20 -30.11 -2.25
C LEU A 816 15.11 -30.95 -3.53
N VAL A 817 15.01 -30.25 -4.66
CA VAL A 817 15.21 -30.81 -6.00
C VAL A 817 16.56 -30.35 -6.51
N THR A 818 17.43 -31.30 -6.86
CA THR A 818 18.79 -31.01 -7.33
C THR A 818 18.87 -31.12 -8.85
N ALA A 819 19.60 -30.17 -9.45
CA ALA A 819 19.96 -30.18 -10.85
C ALA A 819 21.47 -29.93 -11.02
N THR A 820 22.03 -30.43 -12.12
CA THR A 820 23.40 -30.12 -12.55
C THR A 820 23.33 -29.34 -13.86
N PHE A 821 24.08 -28.23 -13.95
CA PHE A 821 24.21 -27.40 -15.15
C PHE A 821 25.67 -27.43 -15.62
N LYS A 822 25.95 -27.98 -16.80
CA LYS A 822 27.31 -28.03 -17.38
C LYS A 822 27.77 -26.66 -17.86
N LEU A 823 29.03 -26.34 -17.60
CA LEU A 823 29.63 -25.05 -17.94
C LEU A 823 30.63 -25.16 -19.09
N PRO A 824 30.63 -24.20 -20.04
CA PRO A 824 31.75 -24.01 -20.97
C PRO A 824 33.02 -23.58 -20.21
N ALA A 825 34.19 -23.84 -20.82
CA ALA A 825 35.47 -23.46 -20.23
C ALA A 825 35.60 -21.93 -20.06
N GLY A 826 36.15 -21.48 -18.93
CA GLY A 826 36.39 -20.06 -18.66
C GLY A 826 35.16 -19.25 -18.24
N TYR A 827 34.01 -19.89 -18.00
CA TYR A 827 32.81 -19.26 -17.47
C TYR A 827 32.79 -19.39 -15.95
N VAL A 828 32.64 -18.27 -15.25
CA VAL A 828 32.54 -18.23 -13.78
C VAL A 828 31.17 -17.71 -13.39
N LEU A 829 30.45 -18.40 -12.51
CA LEU A 829 29.11 -18.00 -12.07
C LEU A 829 29.15 -16.58 -11.48
N ASP A 830 28.28 -15.71 -11.99
CA ASP A 830 28.18 -14.31 -11.59
C ASP A 830 27.21 -14.13 -10.42
N GLY A 831 27.50 -14.84 -9.33
CA GLY A 831 26.68 -14.87 -8.12
C GLY A 831 25.46 -15.80 -8.20
N MET A 832 25.04 -16.32 -7.05
CA MET A 832 23.89 -17.25 -6.95
C MET A 832 22.56 -16.59 -7.36
N ASP A 833 22.39 -15.30 -7.06
CA ASP A 833 21.16 -14.56 -7.37
C ASP A 833 20.91 -14.39 -8.87
N SER A 834 21.93 -14.62 -9.70
CA SER A 834 21.79 -14.64 -11.17
C SER A 834 21.14 -15.92 -11.69
N VAL A 835 21.16 -17.01 -10.91
CA VAL A 835 20.54 -18.27 -11.30
C VAL A 835 19.03 -18.17 -11.11
N LYS A 836 18.30 -18.49 -12.18
CA LYS A 836 16.84 -18.42 -12.27
C LYS A 836 16.30 -19.71 -12.87
N LEU A 837 15.36 -20.33 -12.16
CA LEU A 837 14.52 -21.41 -12.66
C LEU A 837 13.19 -20.84 -13.15
N LYS A 838 12.85 -21.14 -14.41
CA LYS A 838 11.52 -20.91 -14.98
C LYS A 838 10.75 -22.22 -15.06
N THR A 839 9.53 -22.19 -14.57
CA THR A 839 8.57 -23.30 -14.54
C THR A 839 7.37 -23.01 -15.47
N PRO A 840 6.58 -24.00 -15.90
CA PRO A 840 5.55 -23.78 -16.93
C PRO A 840 4.30 -23.01 -16.50
N LEU A 841 3.94 -23.00 -15.21
CA LEU A 841 2.67 -22.39 -14.76
C LEU A 841 2.80 -20.93 -14.30
N THR A 842 4.01 -20.37 -14.30
CA THR A 842 4.25 -18.98 -13.93
C THR A 842 5.40 -18.38 -14.75
N ASN A 843 5.43 -17.05 -14.87
CA ASN A 843 6.59 -16.33 -15.37
C ASN A 843 7.48 -15.79 -14.24
N GLU A 844 7.14 -16.06 -12.97
CA GLU A 844 8.09 -15.82 -11.87
C GLU A 844 9.34 -16.68 -12.05
N LEU A 845 10.48 -16.10 -11.69
CA LEU A 845 11.79 -16.72 -11.81
C LEU A 845 12.32 -17.00 -10.41
N PHE A 846 12.64 -18.27 -10.15
CA PHE A 846 13.01 -18.72 -8.82
C PHE A 846 14.52 -18.89 -8.67
N THR A 847 15.07 -18.38 -7.57
CA THR A 847 16.49 -18.55 -7.25
C THR A 847 16.69 -19.84 -6.44
N PRO A 848 17.72 -20.64 -6.74
CA PRO A 848 18.02 -21.84 -5.96
C PRO A 848 18.38 -21.48 -4.52
N VAL A 849 18.06 -22.36 -3.57
CA VAL A 849 18.52 -22.22 -2.18
C VAL A 849 20.02 -22.45 -2.04
N GLN A 850 20.64 -23.12 -3.02
CA GLN A 850 22.07 -23.35 -3.09
C GLN A 850 22.52 -23.48 -4.55
N ALA A 851 23.61 -22.81 -4.92
CA ALA A 851 24.34 -23.04 -6.15
C ALA A 851 25.83 -23.24 -5.83
N LYS A 852 26.41 -24.35 -6.26
CA LYS A 852 27.82 -24.68 -6.00
C LYS A 852 28.51 -25.21 -7.25
N ALA A 853 29.66 -24.62 -7.61
CA ALA A 853 30.50 -25.18 -8.66
C ALA A 853 31.16 -26.49 -8.21
N THR A 854 31.28 -27.44 -9.13
CA THR A 854 32.08 -28.66 -8.92
C THR A 854 33.55 -28.31 -8.79
N SER A 855 34.33 -29.17 -8.11
CA SER A 855 35.76 -28.92 -7.85
C SER A 855 36.60 -28.81 -9.13
N ASP A 856 36.16 -29.41 -10.23
CA ASP A 856 36.79 -29.29 -11.54
C ASP A 856 36.34 -28.06 -12.35
N GLY A 857 35.40 -27.27 -11.81
CA GLY A 857 34.84 -26.07 -12.44
C GLY A 857 33.95 -26.35 -13.66
N LYS A 858 33.62 -27.61 -13.96
CA LYS A 858 32.90 -27.98 -15.19
C LYS A 858 31.38 -27.95 -15.06
N SER A 859 30.83 -27.83 -13.86
CA SER A 859 29.39 -27.86 -13.63
C SER A 859 28.97 -27.06 -12.40
N LEU A 860 27.71 -26.62 -12.38
CA LEU A 860 27.03 -26.10 -11.21
C LEU A 860 26.03 -27.13 -10.70
N VAL A 861 26.09 -27.41 -9.40
CA VAL A 861 25.05 -28.13 -8.68
C VAL A 861 24.09 -27.10 -8.10
N LEU A 862 22.82 -27.21 -8.46
CA LEU A 862 21.75 -26.29 -8.10
C LEU A 862 20.73 -27.05 -7.25
N SER A 863 20.30 -26.47 -6.14
CA SER A 863 19.24 -27.02 -5.30
C SER A 863 18.08 -26.04 -5.20
N PHE A 864 16.87 -26.49 -5.50
CA PHE A 864 15.64 -25.72 -5.45
C PHE A 864 14.71 -26.25 -4.36
N ASP A 865 13.92 -25.37 -3.75
CA ASP A 865 12.86 -25.79 -2.83
C ASP A 865 11.79 -26.56 -3.60
N LYS A 866 11.51 -27.77 -3.12
CA LYS A 866 10.53 -28.67 -3.72
C LYS A 866 9.10 -28.13 -3.64
N ALA A 867 8.75 -27.39 -2.58
CA ALA A 867 7.43 -26.77 -2.41
C ALA A 867 7.15 -25.75 -3.52
N LEU A 868 8.15 -24.93 -3.81
CA LEU A 868 8.09 -23.90 -4.85
C LEU A 868 7.93 -24.52 -6.24
N ILE A 869 8.59 -25.64 -6.52
CA ILE A 869 8.41 -26.35 -7.79
C ILE A 869 7.01 -26.97 -7.87
N ASP A 870 6.50 -27.56 -6.79
CA ASP A 870 5.18 -28.21 -6.77
C ASP A 870 4.05 -27.24 -7.15
N SER A 871 3.98 -26.04 -6.60
CA SER A 871 2.90 -25.11 -6.93
C SER A 871 2.96 -24.54 -8.37
N ASN A 872 4.10 -24.69 -9.06
CA ASN A 872 4.37 -23.97 -10.31
C ASN A 872 4.56 -24.86 -11.57
N ILE A 873 4.30 -26.18 -11.45
CA ILE A 873 4.41 -27.13 -12.58
C ILE A 873 3.17 -28.04 -12.71
N PRO A 874 2.81 -28.48 -13.94
CA PRO A 874 1.77 -29.50 -14.14
C PRO A 874 2.29 -30.92 -13.85
N VAL A 875 1.38 -31.90 -13.75
CA VAL A 875 1.73 -33.34 -13.80
C VAL A 875 1.97 -33.74 -15.26
N GLY A 876 2.96 -34.60 -15.52
CA GLY A 876 3.21 -35.10 -16.88
C GLY A 876 4.56 -35.80 -17.04
N ASP A 877 4.75 -36.49 -18.16
CA ASP A 877 5.98 -37.27 -18.43
C ASP A 877 7.12 -36.46 -19.04
N ALA A 878 6.84 -35.26 -19.56
CA ALA A 878 7.82 -34.37 -20.20
C ALA A 878 7.54 -32.90 -19.87
N VAL A 879 7.69 -32.54 -18.60
CA VAL A 879 7.48 -31.17 -18.13
C VAL A 879 8.78 -30.36 -18.29
N PRO A 880 8.78 -29.24 -19.04
CA PRO A 880 9.99 -28.48 -19.29
C PRO A 880 10.34 -27.59 -18.09
N LEU A 881 11.58 -27.70 -17.61
CA LEU A 881 12.19 -26.80 -16.63
C LEU A 881 13.37 -26.10 -17.28
N ILE A 882 13.43 -24.77 -17.18
CA ILE A 882 14.46 -23.96 -17.81
C ILE A 882 15.29 -23.30 -16.72
N VAL A 883 16.61 -23.50 -16.76
CA VAL A 883 17.53 -22.75 -15.90
C VAL A 883 18.29 -21.75 -16.75
N THR A 884 18.27 -20.50 -16.31
CA THR A 884 19.08 -19.41 -16.84
C THR A 884 20.03 -18.93 -15.75
N ALA A 885 21.29 -18.63 -16.08
CA ALA A 885 22.24 -18.06 -15.13
C ALA A 885 23.18 -17.09 -15.83
N ASN A 886 23.65 -16.07 -15.09
CA ASN A 886 24.66 -15.16 -15.59
C ASN A 886 26.05 -15.64 -15.17
N PHE A 887 27.03 -15.40 -16.04
CA PHE A 887 28.41 -15.80 -15.90
C PHE A 887 29.30 -14.64 -16.31
N MET A 888 30.49 -14.55 -15.70
CA MET A 888 31.56 -13.71 -16.20
C MET A 888 32.46 -14.53 -17.12
N HIS A 889 32.74 -13.98 -18.30
CA HIS A 889 33.68 -14.53 -19.26
C HIS A 889 34.47 -13.38 -19.90
N GLU A 890 35.80 -13.43 -19.77
CA GLU A 890 36.70 -12.36 -20.27
C GLU A 890 36.30 -10.95 -19.81
N GLY A 891 35.81 -10.85 -18.57
CA GLY A 891 35.37 -9.58 -17.97
C GLY A 891 34.03 -9.05 -18.48
N VAL A 892 33.31 -9.78 -19.33
CA VAL A 892 31.98 -9.41 -19.83
C VAL A 892 30.94 -10.42 -19.34
N GLN A 893 29.77 -9.94 -18.91
CA GLN A 893 28.68 -10.80 -18.49
C GLN A 893 28.09 -11.55 -19.69
N LYS A 894 27.84 -12.84 -19.51
CA LYS A 894 27.18 -13.74 -20.45
C LYS A 894 26.02 -14.42 -19.75
N LYS A 895 24.93 -14.67 -20.45
CA LYS A 895 23.77 -15.39 -19.91
C LYS A 895 23.66 -16.72 -20.64
N LEU A 896 23.69 -17.80 -19.90
CA LEU A 896 23.49 -19.14 -20.44
C LEU A 896 22.12 -19.65 -19.98
N THR A 897 21.45 -20.38 -20.85
CA THR A 897 20.17 -21.03 -20.56
C THR A 897 20.22 -22.47 -21.03
N SER A 898 19.49 -23.35 -20.34
CA SER A 898 19.32 -24.73 -20.77
C SER A 898 17.98 -25.28 -20.28
N THR A 899 17.35 -26.12 -21.09
CA THR A 899 16.07 -26.77 -20.78
C THR A 899 16.26 -28.25 -20.45
N ALA A 900 15.59 -28.74 -19.42
CA ALA A 900 15.49 -30.15 -19.09
C ALA A 900 14.01 -30.57 -18.96
N ASN A 901 13.65 -31.67 -19.61
CA ASN A 901 12.33 -32.28 -19.43
C ASN A 901 12.40 -33.29 -18.29
N VAL A 902 11.46 -33.18 -17.36
CA VAL A 902 11.34 -34.08 -16.21
C VAL A 902 9.97 -34.75 -16.19
N ARG A 903 9.92 -35.95 -15.62
CA ARG A 903 8.65 -36.60 -15.28
C ARG A 903 8.20 -36.12 -13.92
N VAL A 904 7.00 -35.57 -13.83
CA VAL A 904 6.42 -35.04 -12.59
C VAL A 904 5.32 -35.96 -12.12
N VAL A 905 5.43 -36.40 -10.87
CA VAL A 905 4.43 -37.22 -10.18
C VAL A 905 3.98 -36.48 -8.93
N LYS A 906 2.67 -36.22 -8.80
CA LYS A 906 2.06 -35.60 -7.61
C LYS A 906 1.19 -36.57 -6.83
#